data_AF-A0A925WFF3-F1
#
_entry.id   AF-A0A925WFF3-F1
#
_cell.length_a   1.000
_cell.length_b   1.000
_cell.length_c   1.000
_cell.angle_alpha   90.00
_cell.angle_beta   90.00
_cell.angle_gamma   90.00
#
_symmetry.space_group_name_H-M   'P 1'
#
loop_
_entity.id
_entity.type
_entity.pdbx_description
1 polymer ?
#
loop_
_entity_poly.entity_id
_entity_poly.type
_entity_poly.pdbx_seq_one_letter_code
_entity_poly.pdbx_strand_id
1 'polypeptide(L)'
;MSEHFESEPNSAEAGAKKNGASRNGHNGASHARTSGSAASGGFDAWTVVDILARRWHWLIIGGILGGAAFFTLGWMFLIKPKFTATVQLLRYDTPATSEALRGTPLSSETFAGLIASPDLLRRIGDKIDPPIPPEKLVKQMKVDPQPESDLIKVFFAAANPTQAVTLANIYAQETVAYTKELQARQAAEVANNYLKKQLAEMDQDITTLHDEFRGRPMSSQVSNKLAQVSGELNALNQNLAGNTRPSVLTLRLSEKLQTSLAELTDLTSKFTDAHPLVQQKRSQIESLQAQITTSASNVDPLSATGLANIGSTGRAYDPAMELIQSKLRSLEDARIGMANRQREAEMFANDPPGVVRIFAPANLKTVQSNHRRIKTGMVTIFGGLIGMGLSLGLILLTEVMDKRLRTADDLKRVTKLPVLTTLGDLNQMHDGSRTQWAFRTWTKLQGRLSTSQNHGLVCGITSSSEGEGRSTWIKLLAEAASLSGFRVLTIATRPSAHIEVKHHLPGQTPNQPADMKTSDPAAEASENPEASQVAMLSSSVLSSPSQVTEQLTNPNSHPMVHIPLPGWVWNLDRRREWRDALEQWKQIDNLVIFIELPPASVPEAVLLGSNLPNVVWLADSGTADAAETRVQLQTLRDARCNLVGAVLNRVQGTSLKSRFPRWMGCVALFAALNFPAVQAQDAGTALPIEAPASEAVVTEPAPARTNLTFSVVNPAQRAAWQERLTLGPGDILNFSLYAEPTLTRMDVPIAPDGRVSYLEAQDILATGLTVDELRTRVDEQLGKYRRAARCIVTPTAFRSKKYYVLGKVMQRGVYTLDRPTTVIEAIARAKGIENGLVDNNNIDLADYSRSFLMRGGQKIPLDFEKLFLSGDLSQNIQIEPGDYLFFPSANIKQVYVLGEVGLPGLVTYRPNTTVLTAIANRAGFNEKAFKSRVLVVRGSLNNPQTFVVDCLGAINGRTPDFRLEPKDIVYVSHRPFFKAEELLDMATVAF
;
A
#
# COMPACT_ATOMS: atom_id res chain seq x y z
N MET A 1 -46.42 43.16 -16.06
CA MET A 1 -45.22 43.57 -16.83
C MET A 1 -44.69 42.30 -17.46
N SER A 2 -44.73 42.07 -18.78
CA SER A 2 -44.33 42.93 -19.92
C SER A 2 -42.81 43.16 -19.91
N GLU A 3 -42.03 42.91 -20.97
CA GLU A 3 -42.29 42.48 -22.38
C GLU A 3 -41.20 41.44 -22.82
N HIS A 4 -41.43 40.51 -23.76
CA HIS A 4 -41.20 40.58 -25.25
C HIS A 4 -39.81 41.12 -25.66
N PHE A 5 -39.08 40.61 -26.67
CA PHE A 5 -39.23 39.47 -27.63
C PHE A 5 -37.77 38.95 -27.93
N GLU A 6 -37.29 38.23 -28.97
CA GLU A 6 -37.66 37.67 -30.30
C GLU A 6 -36.49 36.68 -30.67
N SER A 7 -36.51 35.59 -31.46
CA SER A 7 -37.53 34.68 -32.01
C SER A 7 -36.85 33.31 -32.39
N GLU A 8 -37.60 32.39 -33.02
CA GLU A 8 -37.15 31.12 -33.63
C GLU A 8 -37.17 31.22 -35.20
N PRO A 9 -37.12 30.18 -36.11
CA PRO A 9 -37.48 28.75 -35.94
C PRO A 9 -36.75 27.63 -36.76
N ASN A 10 -37.12 26.36 -36.46
CA ASN A 10 -37.31 25.20 -37.40
C ASN A 10 -36.10 24.48 -38.08
N SER A 11 -36.18 23.18 -38.45
CA SER A 11 -37.26 22.15 -38.33
C SER A 11 -36.74 20.68 -38.41
N ALA A 12 -37.68 19.72 -38.23
CA ALA A 12 -37.63 18.24 -38.35
C ALA A 12 -36.96 17.66 -39.64
N GLU A 13 -36.76 16.34 -39.88
CA GLU A 13 -37.46 15.06 -39.57
C GLU A 13 -36.44 13.90 -39.36
N ALA A 14 -36.65 12.72 -38.76
CA ALA A 14 -37.76 11.82 -38.37
C ALA A 14 -37.89 10.52 -39.22
N GLY A 15 -37.61 9.35 -38.59
CA GLY A 15 -37.94 7.99 -39.10
C GLY A 15 -36.90 7.30 -40.01
N ALA A 16 -36.93 5.97 -40.24
CA ALA A 16 -37.66 4.89 -39.54
C ALA A 16 -37.02 3.48 -39.79
N LYS A 17 -37.39 2.50 -38.97
CA LYS A 17 -36.94 1.08 -39.02
C LYS A 17 -37.46 0.33 -40.26
N LYS A 18 -36.79 -0.77 -40.67
CA LYS A 18 -37.39 -2.13 -40.67
C LYS A 18 -36.41 -3.30 -40.90
N ASN A 19 -36.87 -4.49 -40.50
CA ASN A 19 -36.19 -5.78 -40.62
C ASN A 19 -36.56 -6.49 -41.94
N GLY A 20 -35.75 -7.47 -42.36
CA GLY A 20 -36.12 -8.46 -43.39
C GLY A 20 -35.08 -9.57 -43.52
N ALA A 21 -35.49 -10.83 -43.67
CA ALA A 21 -34.60 -11.99 -43.78
C ALA A 21 -35.13 -12.98 -44.83
N SER A 22 -34.25 -13.74 -45.51
CA SER A 22 -34.54 -15.14 -45.93
C SER A 22 -33.33 -15.91 -46.51
N ARG A 23 -33.17 -17.15 -46.01
CA ARG A 23 -32.70 -18.42 -46.60
C ARG A 23 -31.94 -18.55 -47.95
N ASN A 24 -30.99 -19.50 -47.89
CA ASN A 24 -30.64 -20.58 -48.86
C ASN A 24 -30.00 -20.28 -50.23
N GLY A 25 -29.02 -21.13 -50.61
CA GLY A 25 -28.77 -21.47 -52.03
C GLY A 25 -27.33 -21.84 -52.41
N HIS A 26 -27.01 -23.13 -52.49
CA HIS A 26 -25.75 -23.67 -53.01
C HIS A 26 -25.37 -23.16 -54.42
N ASN A 27 -24.12 -22.75 -54.64
CA ASN A 27 -23.11 -23.56 -55.35
C ASN A 27 -21.74 -22.85 -55.44
N GLY A 28 -20.68 -23.59 -55.75
CA GLY A 28 -19.29 -23.10 -55.76
C GLY A 28 -18.76 -22.70 -57.14
N ALA A 29 -17.85 -21.72 -57.16
CA ALA A 29 -16.95 -21.42 -58.28
C ALA A 29 -15.58 -20.98 -57.73
N SER A 30 -14.50 -21.49 -58.32
CA SER A 30 -13.13 -21.22 -57.89
C SER A 30 -12.57 -19.94 -58.53
N HIS A 31 -12.48 -18.86 -57.74
CA HIS A 31 -11.75 -17.64 -58.15
C HIS A 31 -10.51 -17.41 -57.30
N ALA A 32 -9.36 -17.31 -57.98
CA ALA A 32 -8.09 -16.96 -57.37
C ALA A 32 -8.14 -15.53 -56.80
N ARG A 33 -7.78 -15.37 -55.53
CA ARG A 33 -7.69 -14.04 -54.89
C ARG A 33 -6.44 -13.31 -55.36
N THR A 34 -6.61 -12.41 -56.31
CA THR A 34 -5.66 -11.34 -56.61
C THR A 34 -5.59 -10.39 -55.41
N SER A 35 -4.60 -10.57 -54.54
CA SER A 35 -4.37 -9.71 -53.37
C SER A 35 -3.78 -8.36 -53.80
N GLY A 36 -4.66 -7.43 -54.18
CA GLY A 36 -4.33 -6.02 -54.38
C GLY A 36 -3.90 -5.37 -53.06
N SER A 37 -2.62 -5.49 -52.70
CA SER A 37 -2.04 -4.84 -51.53
C SER A 37 -1.81 -3.35 -51.83
N ALA A 38 -2.63 -2.49 -51.23
CA ALA A 38 -2.45 -1.05 -51.32
C ALA A 38 -1.17 -0.62 -50.56
N ALA A 39 -0.38 0.28 -51.15
CA ALA A 39 0.91 0.67 -50.61
C ALA A 39 0.77 1.65 -49.43
N SER A 40 0.68 1.13 -48.20
CA SER A 40 0.78 1.93 -46.97
C SER A 40 2.24 2.29 -46.69
N GLY A 41 2.57 3.58 -46.64
CA GLY A 41 3.88 4.11 -46.24
C GLY A 41 4.14 4.00 -44.74
N GLY A 42 4.11 2.79 -44.19
CA GLY A 42 4.34 2.52 -42.77
C GLY A 42 5.82 2.57 -42.40
N PHE A 43 6.12 3.09 -41.22
CA PHE A 43 7.46 3.12 -40.62
C PHE A 43 7.90 1.70 -40.21
N ASP A 44 8.72 1.02 -41.02
CA ASP A 44 9.23 -0.32 -40.66
C ASP A 44 10.25 -0.21 -39.50
N ALA A 45 9.77 -0.42 -38.27
CA ALA A 45 10.57 -0.44 -37.05
C ALA A 45 11.80 -1.38 -37.12
N TRP A 46 11.79 -2.39 -37.98
CA TRP A 46 12.94 -3.26 -38.17
C TRP A 46 14.14 -2.56 -38.83
N THR A 47 13.93 -1.49 -39.61
CA THR A 47 15.05 -0.69 -40.15
C THR A 47 15.80 0.01 -39.01
N VAL A 48 15.08 0.61 -38.06
CA VAL A 48 15.65 1.22 -36.85
C VAL A 48 16.45 0.20 -36.05
N VAL A 49 15.94 -1.04 -35.90
CA VAL A 49 16.66 -2.12 -35.20
C VAL A 49 17.97 -2.51 -35.90
N ASP A 50 18.00 -2.60 -37.24
CA ASP A 50 19.24 -2.93 -37.98
C ASP A 50 20.27 -1.78 -37.90
N ILE A 51 19.79 -0.52 -37.93
CA ILE A 51 20.63 0.69 -37.73
C ILE A 51 21.24 0.71 -36.32
N LEU A 52 20.45 0.46 -35.27
CA LEU A 52 20.96 0.33 -33.91
C LEU A 52 22.01 -0.80 -33.81
N ALA A 53 21.73 -1.97 -34.38
CA ALA A 53 22.64 -3.11 -34.31
C ALA A 53 23.98 -2.87 -35.02
N ARG A 54 24.02 -2.01 -36.04
CA ARG A 54 25.27 -1.60 -36.71
C ARG A 54 26.04 -0.54 -35.93
N ARG A 55 25.35 0.38 -35.22
CA ARG A 55 25.97 1.54 -34.55
C ARG A 55 25.93 1.52 -33.02
N TRP A 56 25.54 0.41 -32.38
CA TRP A 56 25.27 0.30 -30.93
C TRP A 56 26.35 0.88 -30.00
N HIS A 57 27.63 0.77 -30.38
CA HIS A 57 28.76 1.38 -29.66
C HIS A 57 28.55 2.89 -29.39
N TRP A 58 27.94 3.64 -30.31
CA TRP A 58 27.66 5.07 -30.17
C TRP A 58 26.63 5.37 -29.07
N LEU A 59 25.67 4.47 -28.85
CA LEU A 59 24.73 4.59 -27.72
C LEU A 59 25.47 4.41 -26.39
N ILE A 60 26.37 3.43 -26.30
CA ILE A 60 27.18 3.19 -25.09
C ILE A 60 28.11 4.37 -24.82
N ILE A 61 28.81 4.89 -25.83
CA ILE A 61 29.68 6.07 -25.70
C ILE A 61 28.86 7.29 -25.23
N GLY A 62 27.69 7.54 -25.82
CA GLY A 62 26.76 8.59 -25.38
C GLY A 62 26.30 8.42 -23.93
N GLY A 63 25.91 7.20 -23.55
CA GLY A 63 25.49 6.88 -22.19
C GLY A 63 26.60 7.03 -21.14
N ILE A 64 27.84 6.66 -21.48
CA ILE A 64 29.00 6.84 -20.60
C ILE A 64 29.32 8.33 -20.43
N LEU A 65 29.34 9.11 -21.51
CA LEU A 65 29.61 10.56 -21.46
C LEU A 65 28.51 11.32 -20.71
N GLY A 66 27.24 11.05 -21.00
CA GLY A 66 26.09 11.63 -20.30
C GLY A 66 26.07 11.25 -18.82
N GLY A 67 26.36 9.99 -18.50
CA GLY A 67 26.50 9.51 -17.13
C GLY A 67 27.63 10.21 -16.36
N ALA A 68 28.82 10.34 -16.97
CA ALA A 68 29.97 11.01 -16.36
C ALA A 68 29.72 12.51 -16.10
N ALA A 69 29.09 13.21 -17.05
CA ALA A 69 28.71 14.62 -16.90
C ALA A 69 27.71 14.83 -15.76
N PHE A 70 26.67 13.99 -15.67
CA PHE A 70 25.68 14.08 -14.60
C PHE A 70 26.20 13.56 -13.25
N PHE A 71 27.15 12.62 -13.23
CA PHE A 71 27.85 12.19 -12.02
C PHE A 71 28.65 13.35 -11.41
N THR A 72 29.47 14.04 -12.21
CA THR A 72 30.27 15.18 -11.72
C THR A 72 29.37 16.34 -11.25
N LEU A 73 28.34 16.72 -12.03
CA LEU A 73 27.36 17.72 -11.65
C LEU A 73 26.61 17.37 -10.34
N GLY A 74 26.14 16.13 -10.24
CA GLY A 74 25.41 15.59 -9.09
C GLY A 74 26.25 15.44 -7.83
N TRP A 75 27.54 15.09 -7.98
CA TRP A 75 28.49 14.97 -6.87
C TRP A 75 28.96 16.34 -6.36
N MET A 76 29.27 17.27 -7.27
CA MET A 76 29.96 18.53 -6.95
C MET A 76 29.02 19.66 -6.52
N PHE A 77 27.87 19.82 -7.18
CA PHE A 77 27.00 20.99 -6.98
C PHE A 77 25.66 20.67 -6.31
N LEU A 78 24.95 19.64 -6.79
CA LEU A 78 23.53 19.45 -6.43
C LEU A 78 23.30 18.78 -5.07
N ILE A 79 24.14 17.82 -4.66
CA ILE A 79 23.84 16.94 -3.51
C ILE A 79 24.88 17.12 -2.40
N LYS A 80 24.72 18.21 -1.62
CA LYS A 80 25.47 18.42 -0.36
C LYS A 80 25.04 17.40 0.70
N PRO A 81 25.98 16.91 1.55
CA PRO A 81 25.62 16.05 2.68
C PRO A 81 24.70 16.79 3.65
N LYS A 82 23.68 16.09 4.13
CA LYS A 82 22.82 16.53 5.24
C LYS A 82 22.65 15.33 6.17
N PHE A 83 22.87 15.55 7.46
CA PHE A 83 22.70 14.56 8.51
C PHE A 83 21.57 15.01 9.41
N THR A 84 20.57 14.14 9.59
CA THR A 84 19.39 14.43 10.40
C THR A 84 19.49 13.66 11.71
N ALA A 85 19.75 14.36 12.81
CA ALA A 85 19.58 13.80 14.14
C ALA A 85 18.10 13.88 14.54
N THR A 86 17.64 12.93 15.36
CA THR A 86 16.29 12.95 15.93
C THR A 86 16.40 12.90 17.44
N VAL A 87 15.68 13.76 18.14
CA VAL A 87 15.47 13.67 19.59
C VAL A 87 13.99 13.45 19.86
N GLN A 88 13.68 12.66 20.90
CA GLN A 88 12.30 12.36 21.28
C GLN A 88 12.00 12.98 22.64
N LEU A 89 11.00 13.85 22.64
CA LEU A 89 10.45 14.49 23.83
C LEU A 89 9.12 13.84 24.17
N LEU A 90 8.89 13.58 25.45
CA LEU A 90 7.60 13.15 25.99
C LEU A 90 6.98 14.34 26.73
N ARG A 91 5.82 14.80 26.25
CA ARG A 91 4.92 15.60 27.07
C ARG A 91 4.36 14.69 28.17
N TYR A 92 4.22 15.18 29.38
CA TYR A 92 3.59 14.40 30.44
C TYR A 92 2.87 15.32 31.42
N ASP A 93 1.59 15.04 31.64
CA ASP A 93 0.80 15.74 32.65
C ASP A 93 1.19 15.17 34.03
N THR A 94 1.72 16.03 34.89
CA THR A 94 2.31 15.63 36.16
C THR A 94 1.21 15.17 37.13
N PRO A 95 1.13 13.87 37.49
CA PRO A 95 -0.06 13.27 38.13
C PRO A 95 -0.28 13.67 39.59
N ALA A 96 0.63 14.48 40.15
CA ALA A 96 0.55 15.06 41.49
C ALA A 96 0.17 16.55 41.48
N THR A 97 -0.31 17.08 40.35
CA THR A 97 -0.94 18.42 40.32
C THR A 97 -2.36 18.33 40.85
N SER A 98 -2.69 19.15 41.85
CA SER A 98 -4.07 19.52 42.12
C SER A 98 -4.72 20.06 40.84
N GLU A 99 -6.02 19.82 40.69
CA GLU A 99 -6.73 20.09 39.43
C GLU A 99 -6.74 21.59 39.07
N ALA A 100 -6.52 22.47 40.06
CA ALA A 100 -6.35 23.92 39.91
C ALA A 100 -5.00 24.36 39.29
N LEU A 101 -3.97 23.48 39.30
CA LEU A 101 -2.67 23.72 38.65
C LEU A 101 -2.54 23.02 37.28
N ARG A 102 -3.58 22.30 36.83
CA ARG A 102 -3.64 21.84 35.44
C ARG A 102 -3.95 23.02 34.53
N GLY A 103 -2.94 23.49 33.81
CA GLY A 103 -3.15 24.41 32.69
C GLY A 103 -4.09 23.78 31.65
N THR A 104 -4.79 24.62 30.88
CA THR A 104 -5.67 24.19 29.79
C THR A 104 -4.96 23.15 28.91
N PRO A 105 -5.58 21.99 28.58
CA PRO A 105 -4.94 20.95 27.80
C PRO A 105 -4.59 21.48 26.41
N LEU A 106 -3.32 21.83 26.21
CA LEU A 106 -2.80 22.37 24.96
C LEU A 106 -2.99 21.33 23.85
N SER A 107 -3.54 21.76 22.71
CA SER A 107 -3.55 20.92 21.51
C SER A 107 -2.11 20.58 21.10
N SER A 108 -1.92 19.46 20.41
CA SER A 108 -0.61 19.07 19.87
C SER A 108 0.01 20.16 19.00
N GLU A 109 -0.82 20.94 18.29
CA GLU A 109 -0.42 22.10 17.49
C GLU A 109 0.00 23.31 18.35
N THR A 110 -0.78 23.68 19.36
CA THR A 110 -0.44 24.79 20.27
C THR A 110 0.84 24.46 21.06
N PHE A 111 1.00 23.20 21.45
CA PHE A 111 2.20 22.71 22.11
C PHE A 111 3.42 22.67 21.16
N ALA A 112 3.24 22.26 19.90
CA ALA A 112 4.28 22.37 18.88
C ALA A 112 4.72 23.82 18.64
N GLY A 113 3.78 24.78 18.71
CA GLY A 113 4.07 26.22 18.69
C GLY A 113 4.90 26.69 19.89
N LEU A 114 4.58 26.21 21.10
CA LEU A 114 5.32 26.54 22.33
C LEU A 114 6.79 26.12 22.27
N ILE A 115 7.07 24.90 21.80
CA ILE A 115 8.45 24.39 21.66
C ILE A 115 9.18 24.94 20.42
N ALA A 116 8.46 25.54 19.47
CA ALA A 116 9.01 26.30 18.36
C ALA A 116 9.09 27.81 18.64
N SER A 117 8.90 28.25 19.89
CA SER A 117 8.84 29.67 20.25
C SER A 117 10.16 30.42 19.98
N PRO A 118 10.10 31.70 19.54
CA PRO A 118 11.31 32.48 19.24
C PRO A 118 12.26 32.63 20.43
N ASP A 119 11.74 32.75 21.65
CA ASP A 119 12.55 32.91 22.86
C ASP A 119 13.36 31.66 23.21
N LEU A 120 12.75 30.47 23.10
CA LEU A 120 13.44 29.19 23.27
C LEU A 120 14.51 29.02 22.18
N LEU A 121 14.17 29.28 20.93
CA LEU A 121 15.12 29.19 19.81
C LEU A 121 16.26 30.20 19.91
N ARG A 122 16.03 31.38 20.48
CA ARG A 122 17.08 32.37 20.78
C ARG A 122 18.03 31.86 21.86
N ARG A 123 17.51 31.40 23.02
CA ARG A 123 18.33 30.81 24.10
C ARG A 123 19.21 29.65 23.61
N ILE A 124 18.68 28.84 22.68
CA ILE A 124 19.41 27.75 22.05
C ILE A 124 20.47 28.28 21.07
N GLY A 125 20.14 29.26 20.24
CA GLY A 125 21.07 29.93 19.33
C GLY A 125 22.26 30.58 20.02
N ASP A 126 22.03 31.19 21.19
CA ASP A 126 23.05 31.82 22.03
C ASP A 126 23.92 30.79 22.79
N LYS A 127 23.48 29.53 22.90
CA LYS A 127 24.19 28.42 23.58
C LYS A 127 24.98 27.49 22.64
N ILE A 128 24.94 27.73 21.33
CA ILE A 128 25.67 26.93 20.32
C ILE A 128 26.94 27.68 19.90
N ASP A 129 28.04 26.95 19.71
CA ASP A 129 29.27 27.48 19.10
C ASP A 129 29.42 26.97 17.65
N PRO A 130 29.57 27.84 16.64
CA PRO A 130 29.32 29.29 16.68
C PRO A 130 27.81 29.61 16.77
N PRO A 131 27.42 30.76 17.36
CA PRO A 131 26.02 31.09 17.60
C PRO A 131 25.18 31.15 16.33
N ILE A 132 23.94 30.65 16.42
CA ILE A 132 23.05 30.47 15.27
C ILE A 132 21.79 31.32 15.45
N PRO A 133 21.51 32.29 14.55
CA PRO A 133 20.29 33.10 14.66
C PRO A 133 19.03 32.25 14.51
N PRO A 134 17.92 32.57 15.22
CA PRO A 134 16.75 31.70 15.33
C PRO A 134 16.11 31.36 13.96
N GLU A 135 16.09 32.28 13.00
CA GLU A 135 15.63 32.00 11.63
C GLU A 135 16.35 30.83 10.95
N LYS A 136 17.64 30.67 11.23
CA LYS A 136 18.50 29.63 10.66
C LYS A 136 18.32 28.31 11.40
N LEU A 137 17.98 28.35 12.71
CA LEU A 137 17.55 27.18 13.47
C LEU A 137 16.18 26.66 13.00
N VAL A 138 15.18 27.53 12.78
CA VAL A 138 13.87 27.14 12.23
C VAL A 138 14.04 26.41 10.89
N LYS A 139 14.90 26.93 10.00
CA LYS A 139 15.21 26.31 8.69
C LYS A 139 16.02 25.00 8.77
N GLN A 140 16.51 24.62 9.96
CA GLN A 140 17.24 23.37 10.24
C GLN A 140 16.44 22.40 11.12
N MET A 141 15.33 22.85 11.71
CA MET A 141 14.46 22.09 12.60
C MET A 141 13.21 21.61 11.87
N LYS A 142 12.73 20.40 12.20
CA LYS A 142 11.32 20.02 11.99
C LYS A 142 10.77 19.43 13.28
N VAL A 143 9.67 20.00 13.79
CA VAL A 143 8.84 19.39 14.84
C VAL A 143 7.80 18.48 14.15
N ASP A 144 7.60 17.28 14.69
CA ASP A 144 6.72 16.25 14.14
C ASP A 144 5.89 15.66 15.30
N PRO A 145 4.75 16.29 15.66
CA PRO A 145 3.86 15.76 16.69
C PRO A 145 3.25 14.44 16.18
N GLN A 146 3.30 13.40 17.00
CA GLN A 146 2.72 12.11 16.61
C GLN A 146 1.21 12.11 16.94
N PRO A 147 0.31 11.75 15.99
CA PRO A 147 -1.11 11.62 16.30
C PRO A 147 -1.35 10.64 17.45
N GLU A 148 -2.36 10.94 18.29
CA GLU A 148 -2.79 10.09 19.41
C GLU A 148 -1.67 9.75 20.43
N SER A 149 -0.60 10.55 20.50
CA SER A 149 0.53 10.30 21.40
C SER A 149 1.18 11.57 21.94
N ASP A 150 1.58 11.55 23.21
CA ASP A 150 2.37 12.61 23.84
C ASP A 150 3.85 12.62 23.44
N LEU A 151 4.27 11.72 22.55
CA LEU A 151 5.62 11.70 21.97
C LEU A 151 5.73 12.70 20.82
N ILE A 152 6.73 13.59 20.93
CA ILE A 152 7.05 14.59 19.92
C ILE A 152 8.47 14.32 19.42
N LYS A 153 8.60 14.15 18.10
CA LYS A 153 9.89 13.96 17.44
C LYS A 153 10.38 15.31 16.94
N VAL A 154 11.61 15.68 17.27
CA VAL A 154 12.24 16.89 16.73
C VAL A 154 13.49 16.49 15.95
N PHE A 155 13.50 16.87 14.68
CA PHE A 155 14.55 16.56 13.72
C PHE A 155 15.45 17.77 13.50
N PHE A 156 16.77 17.57 13.51
CA PHE A 156 17.75 18.61 13.27
C PHE A 156 18.71 18.24 12.15
N ALA A 157 18.75 19.06 11.10
CA ALA A 157 19.54 18.84 9.89
C ALA A 157 20.81 19.71 9.87
N ALA A 158 21.98 19.09 10.07
CA ALA A 158 23.29 19.75 10.02
C ALA A 158 24.19 19.20 8.91
N ALA A 159 25.32 19.87 8.68
CA ALA A 159 26.35 19.44 7.72
C ALA A 159 27.20 18.27 8.23
N ASN A 160 27.35 18.15 9.56
CA ASN A 160 28.12 17.11 10.24
C ASN A 160 27.20 16.28 11.18
N PRO A 161 27.42 14.96 11.32
CA PRO A 161 26.57 14.10 12.16
C PRO A 161 26.72 14.39 13.66
N THR A 162 27.93 14.75 14.10
CA THR A 162 28.21 15.21 15.46
C THR A 162 27.46 16.50 15.78
N GLN A 163 27.56 17.50 14.91
CA GLN A 163 26.87 18.79 15.07
C GLN A 163 25.34 18.62 15.13
N ALA A 164 24.76 17.74 14.32
CA ALA A 164 23.32 17.44 14.37
C ALA A 164 22.91 16.87 15.75
N VAL A 165 23.69 15.93 16.30
CA VAL A 165 23.43 15.31 17.61
C VAL A 165 23.61 16.31 18.75
N THR A 166 24.70 17.09 18.75
CA THR A 166 24.94 18.13 19.76
C THR A 166 23.81 19.14 19.80
N LEU A 167 23.41 19.66 18.64
CA LEU A 167 22.34 20.66 18.53
C LEU A 167 20.98 20.10 18.99
N ALA A 168 20.65 18.85 18.60
CA ALA A 168 19.42 18.19 19.05
C ALA A 168 19.38 17.93 20.57
N ASN A 169 20.52 17.60 21.19
CA ASN A 169 20.61 17.39 22.63
C ASN A 169 20.59 18.70 23.44
N ILE A 170 21.25 19.77 22.95
CA ILE A 170 21.14 21.12 23.54
C ILE A 170 19.69 21.61 23.48
N TYR A 171 19.01 21.47 22.34
CA TYR A 171 17.60 21.83 22.20
C TYR A 171 16.72 21.07 23.22
N ALA A 172 16.93 19.77 23.39
CA ALA A 172 16.14 18.96 24.30
C ALA A 172 16.37 19.34 25.78
N GLN A 173 17.60 19.64 26.17
CA GLN A 173 17.93 20.13 27.51
C GLN A 173 17.29 21.51 27.77
N GLU A 174 17.41 22.44 26.82
CA GLU A 174 16.85 23.79 26.98
C GLU A 174 15.31 23.78 26.98
N THR A 175 14.67 22.89 26.21
CA THR A 175 13.20 22.73 26.21
C THR A 175 12.69 22.28 27.59
N VAL A 176 13.40 21.38 28.28
CA VAL A 176 13.06 20.98 29.65
C VAL A 176 13.29 22.13 30.63
N ALA A 177 14.40 22.86 30.51
CA ALA A 177 14.68 24.02 31.38
C ALA A 177 13.64 25.14 31.21
N TYR A 178 13.28 25.48 29.98
CA TYR A 178 12.29 26.50 29.64
C TYR A 178 10.88 26.14 30.11
N THR A 179 10.45 24.88 29.93
CA THR A 179 9.13 24.43 30.41
C THR A 179 9.06 24.30 31.93
N LYS A 180 10.17 23.98 32.61
CA LYS A 180 10.29 24.12 34.08
C LYS A 180 10.15 25.58 34.52
N GLU A 181 10.90 26.51 33.92
CA GLU A 181 10.85 27.94 34.27
C GLU A 181 9.45 28.55 34.07
N LEU A 182 8.77 28.19 32.98
CA LEU A 182 7.41 28.63 32.70
C LEU A 182 6.40 28.10 33.75
N GLN A 183 6.51 26.83 34.15
CA GLN A 183 5.66 26.24 35.19
C GLN A 183 5.90 26.89 36.56
N ALA A 184 7.17 27.14 36.95
CA ALA A 184 7.48 27.81 38.21
C ALA A 184 6.93 29.24 38.28
N ARG A 185 7.03 30.01 37.18
CA ARG A 185 6.44 31.36 37.08
C ARG A 185 4.92 31.33 37.31
N GLN A 186 4.21 30.41 36.64
CA GLN A 186 2.76 30.24 36.80
C GLN A 186 2.37 29.82 38.22
N ALA A 187 3.08 28.85 38.80
CA ALA A 187 2.82 28.38 40.17
C ALA A 187 3.08 29.49 41.21
N ALA A 188 4.16 30.26 41.04
CA ALA A 188 4.49 31.40 41.90
C ALA A 188 3.43 32.51 41.84
N GLU A 189 2.89 32.80 40.65
CA GLU A 189 1.80 33.77 40.46
C GLU A 189 0.50 33.32 41.15
N VAL A 190 0.07 32.06 40.93
CA VAL A 190 -1.13 31.49 41.57
C VAL A 190 -0.99 31.45 43.10
N ALA A 191 0.17 31.06 43.62
CA ALA A 191 0.44 31.04 45.06
C ALA A 191 0.37 32.43 45.68
N ASN A 192 1.14 33.40 45.15
CA ASN A 192 1.37 34.69 45.80
C ASN A 192 0.29 35.74 45.52
N ASN A 193 -0.32 35.74 44.33
CA ASN A 193 -1.27 36.79 43.92
C ASN A 193 -2.73 36.36 44.13
N TYR A 194 -3.06 35.08 43.91
CA TYR A 194 -4.43 34.56 44.01
C TYR A 194 -4.69 33.89 45.37
N LEU A 195 -4.05 32.74 45.64
CA LEU A 195 -4.37 31.92 46.82
C LEU A 195 -4.10 32.66 48.14
N LYS A 196 -2.95 33.34 48.24
CA LYS A 196 -2.58 34.15 49.41
C LYS A 196 -3.54 35.31 49.68
N LYS A 197 -4.12 35.93 48.63
CA LYS A 197 -5.12 37.00 48.78
C LYS A 197 -6.45 36.43 49.28
N GLN A 198 -6.92 35.36 48.64
CA GLN A 198 -8.16 34.68 49.02
C GLN A 198 -8.10 34.12 50.44
N LEU A 199 -6.96 33.58 50.89
CA LEU A 199 -6.77 33.15 52.28
C LEU A 199 -6.82 34.31 53.29
N ALA A 200 -6.28 35.48 52.95
CA ALA A 200 -6.39 36.66 53.82
C ALA A 200 -7.85 37.18 53.90
N GLU A 201 -8.58 37.15 52.78
CA GLU A 201 -10.01 37.48 52.73
C GLU A 201 -10.85 36.48 53.55
N MET A 202 -10.58 35.19 53.44
CA MET A 202 -11.24 34.15 54.24
C MET A 202 -10.90 34.23 55.74
N ASP A 203 -9.68 34.61 56.12
CA ASP A 203 -9.31 34.81 57.53
C ASP A 203 -10.07 36.00 58.15
N GLN A 204 -10.37 37.03 57.34
CA GLN A 204 -11.22 38.15 57.74
C GLN A 204 -12.70 37.74 57.87
N ASP A 205 -13.22 36.92 56.96
CA ASP A 205 -14.59 36.37 57.04
C ASP A 205 -14.76 35.42 58.24
N ILE A 206 -13.77 34.58 58.54
CA ILE A 206 -13.80 33.66 59.69
C ILE A 206 -13.74 34.45 61.01
N THR A 207 -12.86 35.45 61.12
CA THR A 207 -12.75 36.27 62.34
C THR A 207 -14.00 37.11 62.58
N THR A 208 -14.56 37.74 61.56
CA THR A 208 -15.82 38.52 61.69
C THR A 208 -17.02 37.65 62.08
N LEU A 209 -17.18 36.46 61.50
CA LEU A 209 -18.24 35.51 61.92
C LEU A 209 -18.04 34.98 63.35
N HIS A 210 -16.79 34.75 63.76
CA HIS A 210 -16.46 34.29 65.12
C HIS A 210 -16.68 35.36 66.18
N ASP A 211 -16.46 36.64 65.85
CA ASP A 211 -16.79 37.75 66.73
C ASP A 211 -18.29 38.12 66.70
N GLU A 212 -19.01 37.90 65.59
CA GLU A 212 -20.49 37.94 65.58
C GLU A 212 -21.08 36.84 66.49
N PHE A 213 -20.49 35.64 66.47
CA PHE A 213 -20.85 34.53 67.36
C PHE A 213 -20.62 34.90 68.84
N ARG A 214 -19.50 35.56 69.17
CA ARG A 214 -19.20 36.04 70.53
C ARG A 214 -20.07 37.22 70.99
N GLY A 215 -20.54 38.06 70.06
CA GLY A 215 -21.32 39.25 70.35
C GLY A 215 -22.75 39.00 70.84
N ARG A 216 -23.27 37.77 70.68
CA ARG A 216 -24.63 37.41 71.11
C ARG A 216 -24.62 36.88 72.57
N PRO A 217 -25.48 37.39 73.48
CA PRO A 217 -25.39 37.04 74.89
C PRO A 217 -25.85 35.61 75.20
N MET A 218 -24.90 34.75 75.58
CA MET A 218 -25.15 33.43 76.16
C MET A 218 -26.04 33.54 77.41
N SER A 219 -27.28 33.05 77.33
CA SER A 219 -28.22 33.14 78.46
C SER A 219 -27.79 32.25 79.64
N SER A 220 -27.72 32.85 80.83
CA SER A 220 -27.15 32.25 82.05
C SER A 220 -27.99 31.13 82.71
N GLN A 221 -28.96 30.54 82.01
CA GLN A 221 -29.88 29.55 82.58
C GLN A 221 -29.43 28.09 82.43
N VAL A 222 -28.43 27.79 81.61
CA VAL A 222 -28.05 26.40 81.27
C VAL A 222 -27.52 25.62 82.50
N SER A 223 -26.76 26.27 83.40
CA SER A 223 -26.19 25.60 84.57
C SER A 223 -27.22 25.20 85.63
N ASN A 224 -28.33 25.94 85.75
CA ASN A 224 -29.25 25.79 86.89
C ASN A 224 -30.43 24.85 86.60
N LYS A 225 -30.75 24.59 85.32
CA LYS A 225 -31.86 23.69 84.94
C LYS A 225 -31.47 22.22 84.87
N LEU A 226 -30.17 21.88 84.80
CA LEU A 226 -29.72 20.49 84.71
C LEU A 226 -30.07 19.64 85.94
N ALA A 227 -30.23 20.27 87.12
CA ALA A 227 -30.64 19.61 88.36
C ALA A 227 -32.15 19.29 88.46
N GLN A 228 -32.99 19.88 87.60
CA GLN A 228 -34.46 19.82 87.73
C GLN A 228 -35.12 18.88 86.69
N VAL A 229 -34.41 18.55 85.60
CA VAL A 229 -34.94 17.77 84.46
C VAL A 229 -35.11 16.26 84.77
N SER A 230 -34.55 15.75 85.88
CA SER A 230 -34.72 14.34 86.28
C SER A 230 -36.12 14.00 86.79
N GLY A 231 -36.92 14.99 87.24
CA GLY A 231 -38.23 14.76 87.86
C GLY A 231 -39.40 14.65 86.88
N GLU A 232 -39.37 15.40 85.76
CA GLU A 232 -40.56 15.61 84.91
C GLU A 232 -40.63 14.67 83.69
N LEU A 233 -39.56 13.89 83.43
CA LEU A 233 -39.39 13.11 82.20
C LEU A 233 -40.45 11.99 82.02
N ASN A 234 -41.13 11.56 83.09
CA ASN A 234 -42.17 10.54 83.05
C ASN A 234 -43.58 11.08 82.72
N ALA A 235 -43.80 12.40 82.68
CA ALA A 235 -45.13 12.98 82.51
C ALA A 235 -45.48 13.43 81.07
N LEU A 236 -44.48 13.56 80.18
CA LEU A 236 -44.66 14.25 78.89
C LEU A 236 -44.81 13.35 77.65
N ASN A 237 -44.88 12.03 77.82
CA ASN A 237 -44.93 11.06 76.71
C ASN A 237 -46.35 10.76 76.16
N GLN A 238 -47.32 11.66 76.32
CA GLN A 238 -48.72 11.43 75.90
C GLN A 238 -49.41 12.58 75.14
N ASN A 239 -48.83 13.78 75.02
CA ASN A 239 -49.53 14.95 74.43
C ASN A 239 -48.66 15.79 73.48
N LEU A 240 -48.17 15.19 72.38
CA LEU A 240 -47.59 15.95 71.24
C LEU A 240 -48.16 15.49 69.89
N ALA A 241 -49.38 15.93 69.61
CA ALA A 241 -49.97 15.94 68.27
C ALA A 241 -50.68 17.30 68.05
N GLY A 242 -49.94 18.32 67.62
CA GLY A 242 -50.50 19.68 67.46
C GLY A 242 -49.54 20.71 66.87
N ASN A 243 -49.70 20.96 65.57
CA ASN A 243 -49.44 22.21 64.84
C ASN A 243 -48.42 23.23 65.38
N THR A 244 -47.24 23.28 64.76
CA THR A 244 -46.95 24.29 63.73
C THR A 244 -45.98 23.68 62.70
N ARG A 245 -46.21 23.89 61.40
CA ARG A 245 -45.34 23.41 60.33
C ARG A 245 -44.96 24.59 59.42
N PRO A 246 -43.66 24.77 59.08
CA PRO A 246 -43.29 25.64 57.97
C PRO A 246 -43.93 25.16 56.66
N SER A 247 -44.06 26.04 55.67
CA SER A 247 -44.63 25.62 54.38
C SER A 247 -43.73 24.56 53.73
N VAL A 248 -44.35 23.53 53.13
CA VAL A 248 -43.62 22.44 52.45
C VAL A 248 -42.80 22.98 51.26
N LEU A 249 -43.24 24.09 50.67
CA LEU A 249 -42.57 24.77 49.57
C LEU A 249 -41.28 25.46 50.04
N THR A 250 -41.34 26.25 51.12
CA THR A 250 -40.15 26.89 51.71
C THR A 250 -39.12 25.87 52.17
N LEU A 251 -39.55 24.75 52.78
CA LEU A 251 -38.64 23.67 53.20
C LEU A 251 -37.89 23.03 52.01
N ARG A 252 -38.58 22.73 50.91
CA ARG A 252 -37.95 22.21 49.68
C ARG A 252 -37.06 23.23 48.97
N LEU A 253 -37.38 24.52 49.07
CA LEU A 253 -36.51 25.57 48.53
C LEU A 253 -35.24 25.75 49.38
N SER A 254 -35.33 25.70 50.70
CA SER A 254 -34.14 25.70 51.57
C SER A 254 -33.26 24.46 51.39
N GLU A 255 -33.86 23.28 51.23
CA GLU A 255 -33.15 22.02 50.91
C GLU A 255 -32.39 22.12 49.58
N LYS A 256 -33.04 22.65 48.53
CA LYS A 256 -32.40 22.93 47.22
C LYS A 256 -31.32 24.00 47.29
N LEU A 257 -31.49 25.01 48.14
CA LEU A 257 -30.48 26.05 48.35
C LEU A 257 -29.26 25.45 49.06
N GLN A 258 -29.44 24.64 50.11
CA GLN A 258 -28.34 23.97 50.82
C GLN A 258 -27.57 22.99 49.91
N THR A 259 -28.25 22.18 49.10
CA THR A 259 -27.58 21.32 48.11
C THR A 259 -26.86 22.13 47.04
N SER A 260 -27.48 23.18 46.49
CA SER A 260 -26.82 24.05 45.50
C SER A 260 -25.61 24.79 46.07
N LEU A 261 -25.67 25.20 47.34
CA LEU A 261 -24.53 25.79 48.06
C LEU A 261 -23.40 24.78 48.23
N ALA A 262 -23.69 23.55 48.66
CA ALA A 262 -22.67 22.49 48.78
C ALA A 262 -22.03 22.13 47.43
N GLU A 263 -22.82 22.09 46.35
CA GLU A 263 -22.33 21.95 44.97
C GLU A 263 -21.47 23.15 44.54
N LEU A 264 -21.80 24.38 44.96
CA LEU A 264 -20.94 25.54 44.73
C LEU A 264 -19.63 25.43 45.52
N THR A 265 -19.63 24.99 46.78
CA THR A 265 -18.39 24.77 47.54
C THR A 265 -17.51 23.74 46.84
N ASP A 266 -18.09 22.62 46.39
CA ASP A 266 -17.39 21.60 45.59
C ASP A 266 -16.83 22.17 44.26
N LEU A 267 -17.60 22.99 43.54
CA LEU A 267 -17.16 23.62 42.29
C LEU A 267 -16.08 24.70 42.48
N THR A 268 -16.18 25.54 43.51
CA THR A 268 -15.11 26.48 43.90
C THR A 268 -13.88 25.78 44.48
N SER A 269 -14.04 24.53 44.94
CA SER A 269 -12.91 23.66 45.24
C SER A 269 -12.25 23.12 43.96
N LYS A 270 -12.93 23.07 42.81
CA LYS A 270 -12.39 22.48 41.57
C LYS A 270 -11.95 23.53 40.54
N PHE A 271 -12.55 24.71 40.55
CA PHE A 271 -12.38 25.74 39.53
C PHE A 271 -12.25 27.15 40.14
N THR A 272 -11.67 28.07 39.37
CA THR A 272 -11.59 29.49 39.74
C THR A 272 -12.91 30.22 39.52
N ASP A 273 -13.07 31.39 40.17
CA ASP A 273 -14.30 32.21 40.08
C ASP A 273 -14.68 32.67 38.66
N ALA A 274 -13.72 32.71 37.73
CA ALA A 274 -13.98 33.05 36.33
C ALA A 274 -14.55 31.86 35.51
N HIS A 275 -14.61 30.65 36.07
CA HIS A 275 -15.03 29.46 35.34
C HIS A 275 -16.56 29.46 35.09
N PRO A 276 -17.03 29.17 33.86
CA PRO A 276 -18.45 29.32 33.51
C PRO A 276 -19.40 28.48 34.37
N LEU A 277 -18.98 27.28 34.83
CA LEU A 277 -19.80 26.47 35.73
C LEU A 277 -19.98 27.09 37.13
N VAL A 278 -18.97 27.80 37.63
CA VAL A 278 -19.01 28.49 38.94
C VAL A 278 -19.95 29.69 38.85
N GLN A 279 -19.81 30.50 37.79
CA GLN A 279 -20.72 31.62 37.50
C GLN A 279 -22.17 31.16 37.30
N GLN A 280 -22.38 30.07 36.56
CA GLN A 280 -23.69 29.45 36.37
C GLN A 280 -24.31 29.00 37.70
N LYS A 281 -23.54 28.36 38.59
CA LYS A 281 -24.06 27.95 39.91
C LYS A 281 -24.31 29.12 40.87
N ARG A 282 -23.50 30.18 40.85
CA ARG A 282 -23.76 31.40 41.62
C ARG A 282 -25.10 32.06 41.22
N SER A 283 -25.35 32.24 39.92
CA SER A 283 -26.63 32.79 39.44
C SER A 283 -27.84 31.90 39.77
N GLN A 284 -27.68 30.57 39.79
CA GLN A 284 -28.74 29.66 40.26
C GLN A 284 -29.05 29.86 41.75
N ILE A 285 -28.04 30.00 42.61
CA ILE A 285 -28.19 30.23 44.05
C ILE A 285 -28.90 31.57 44.32
N GLU A 286 -28.49 32.63 43.64
CA GLU A 286 -29.12 33.96 43.71
C GLU A 286 -30.61 33.87 43.32
N SER A 287 -30.94 33.16 42.24
CA SER A 287 -32.34 32.94 41.83
C SER A 287 -33.17 32.14 42.85
N LEU A 288 -32.56 31.21 43.58
CA LEU A 288 -33.22 30.44 44.65
C LEU A 288 -33.44 31.30 45.90
N GLN A 289 -32.48 32.14 46.27
CA GLN A 289 -32.61 33.09 47.38
C GLN A 289 -33.72 34.12 47.11
N ALA A 290 -33.83 34.62 45.88
CA ALA A 290 -34.94 35.48 45.47
C ALA A 290 -36.30 34.77 45.56
N GLN A 291 -36.40 33.51 45.13
CA GLN A 291 -37.62 32.69 45.25
C GLN A 291 -38.03 32.45 46.71
N ILE A 292 -37.09 32.17 47.60
CA ILE A 292 -37.36 32.00 49.05
C ILE A 292 -37.87 33.31 49.66
N THR A 293 -37.22 34.43 49.35
CA THR A 293 -37.61 35.76 49.87
C THR A 293 -39.01 36.18 49.39
N THR A 294 -39.34 35.88 48.13
CA THR A 294 -40.67 36.10 47.53
C THR A 294 -41.73 35.13 48.10
N SER A 295 -41.33 33.93 48.52
CA SER A 295 -42.23 32.97 49.18
C SER A 295 -42.51 33.33 50.63
N ALA A 296 -41.54 33.91 51.34
CA ALA A 296 -41.66 34.31 52.75
C ALA A 296 -42.50 35.59 52.97
N SER A 297 -42.73 36.39 51.93
CA SER A 297 -43.48 37.65 52.00
C SER A 297 -44.99 37.50 51.74
N ASN A 298 -45.46 36.33 51.30
CA ASN A 298 -46.88 36.04 51.04
C ASN A 298 -47.55 35.35 52.26
N VAL A 299 -47.68 36.08 53.38
CA VAL A 299 -48.41 35.63 54.58
C VAL A 299 -49.27 36.79 55.11
N ASP A 300 -50.60 36.67 55.01
CA ASP A 300 -51.54 37.71 55.43
C ASP A 300 -51.63 37.88 56.96
N PRO A 301 -51.70 39.11 57.48
CA PRO A 301 -51.71 39.39 58.93
C PRO A 301 -53.12 39.38 59.53
N LEU A 302 -53.69 38.20 59.84
CA LEU A 302 -55.02 38.08 60.46
C LEU A 302 -55.10 37.05 61.62
N SER A 303 -54.88 37.52 62.86
CA SER A 303 -55.60 37.07 64.08
C SER A 303 -55.07 37.72 65.38
N ALA A 304 -55.13 39.05 65.50
CA ALA A 304 -54.60 39.78 66.66
C ALA A 304 -55.61 39.94 67.83
N THR A 305 -56.10 38.83 68.42
CA THR A 305 -56.81 38.90 69.71
C THR A 305 -56.70 37.61 70.53
N GLY A 306 -56.39 37.74 71.82
CA GLY A 306 -56.57 36.68 72.81
C GLY A 306 -55.38 35.74 73.03
N LEU A 307 -54.40 36.17 73.85
CA LEU A 307 -53.63 35.31 74.76
C LEU A 307 -52.81 36.20 75.72
N ALA A 308 -53.36 36.47 76.90
CA ALA A 308 -52.62 37.02 78.02
C ALA A 308 -52.27 35.88 78.99
N ASN A 309 -51.03 35.88 79.52
CA ASN A 309 -50.47 34.89 80.45
C ASN A 309 -50.51 33.41 80.00
N ILE A 310 -49.34 32.90 79.60
CA ILE A 310 -48.74 31.65 80.13
C ILE A 310 -47.25 31.66 79.75
N GLY A 311 -46.37 31.21 80.65
CA GLY A 311 -44.91 31.29 80.46
C GLY A 311 -44.40 30.33 79.39
N SER A 312 -43.81 30.87 78.32
CA SER A 312 -43.34 30.08 77.17
C SER A 312 -41.97 29.41 77.40
N THR A 313 -41.98 28.17 77.92
CA THR A 313 -40.78 27.30 77.97
C THR A 313 -40.55 26.50 76.68
N GLY A 314 -40.76 27.14 75.52
CA GLY A 314 -40.37 26.57 74.24
C GLY A 314 -38.85 26.64 74.05
N ARG A 315 -38.24 25.59 73.46
CA ARG A 315 -36.89 25.72 72.89
C ARG A 315 -36.98 26.64 71.69
N ALA A 316 -36.39 27.83 71.77
CA ALA A 316 -36.21 28.70 70.63
C ALA A 316 -35.22 28.04 69.66
N TYR A 317 -35.75 27.42 68.60
CA TYR A 317 -34.96 27.08 67.42
C TYR A 317 -34.68 28.39 66.67
N ASP A 318 -33.49 28.95 66.85
CA ASP A 318 -33.01 30.09 66.07
C ASP A 318 -32.32 29.58 64.79
N PRO A 319 -32.98 29.63 63.62
CA PRO A 319 -32.37 29.16 62.38
C PRO A 319 -31.15 29.99 61.96
N ALA A 320 -31.00 31.23 62.45
CA ALA A 320 -29.79 32.01 62.19
C ALA A 320 -28.57 31.42 62.91
N MET A 321 -28.75 30.77 64.06
CA MET A 321 -27.63 30.23 64.84
C MET A 321 -27.03 28.97 64.19
N GLU A 322 -27.89 28.06 63.71
CA GLU A 322 -27.47 26.87 62.95
C GLU A 322 -26.86 27.27 61.59
N LEU A 323 -27.41 28.30 60.93
CA LEU A 323 -26.85 28.86 59.70
C LEU A 323 -25.43 29.42 59.91
N ILE A 324 -25.20 30.21 60.97
CA ILE A 324 -23.86 30.76 61.28
C ILE A 324 -22.87 29.63 61.59
N GLN A 325 -23.23 28.64 62.39
CA GLN A 325 -22.35 27.49 62.71
C GLN A 325 -22.00 26.68 61.45
N SER A 326 -22.98 26.40 60.58
CA SER A 326 -22.72 25.69 59.33
C SER A 326 -21.85 26.49 58.36
N LYS A 327 -22.06 27.82 58.26
CA LYS A 327 -21.24 28.72 57.44
C LYS A 327 -19.80 28.77 57.95
N LEU A 328 -19.59 28.98 59.25
CA LEU A 328 -18.26 29.03 59.87
C LEU A 328 -17.48 27.74 59.57
N ARG A 329 -18.08 26.58 59.84
CA ARG A 329 -17.45 25.27 59.55
C ARG A 329 -17.11 25.09 58.07
N SER A 330 -18.00 25.48 57.16
CA SER A 330 -17.75 25.40 55.72
C SER A 330 -16.59 26.30 55.25
N LEU A 331 -16.38 27.45 55.92
CA LEU A 331 -15.26 28.35 55.66
C LEU A 331 -13.95 27.81 56.27
N GLU A 332 -13.99 27.21 57.46
CA GLU A 332 -12.83 26.54 58.07
C GLU A 332 -12.34 25.36 57.21
N ASP A 333 -13.25 24.48 56.76
CA ASP A 333 -12.94 23.36 55.88
C ASP A 333 -12.38 23.86 54.52
N ALA A 334 -13.00 24.88 53.92
CA ALA A 334 -12.52 25.49 52.67
C ALA A 334 -11.15 26.18 52.86
N ARG A 335 -10.90 26.83 54.00
CA ARG A 335 -9.62 27.48 54.35
C ARG A 335 -8.50 26.45 54.42
N ILE A 336 -8.74 25.31 55.06
CA ILE A 336 -7.77 24.19 55.12
C ILE A 336 -7.49 23.68 53.69
N GLY A 337 -8.52 23.57 52.86
CA GLY A 337 -8.39 23.25 51.43
C GLY A 337 -7.49 24.23 50.66
N MET A 338 -7.72 25.54 50.79
CA MET A 338 -6.93 26.59 50.12
C MET A 338 -5.50 26.68 50.67
N ALA A 339 -5.29 26.54 51.99
CA ALA A 339 -3.98 26.60 52.61
C ALA A 339 -3.09 25.39 52.25
N ASN A 340 -3.68 24.23 51.99
CA ASN A 340 -2.96 23.09 51.42
C ASN A 340 -2.53 23.35 49.97
N ARG A 341 -3.38 23.98 49.15
CA ARG A 341 -3.06 24.36 47.75
C ARG A 341 -2.00 25.43 47.65
N GLN A 342 -1.97 26.40 48.57
CA GLN A 342 -0.91 27.40 48.61
C GLN A 342 0.45 26.71 48.81
N ARG A 343 0.55 25.83 49.82
CA ARG A 343 1.76 25.03 50.06
C ARG A 343 2.14 24.14 48.87
N GLU A 344 1.17 23.56 48.18
CA GLU A 344 1.41 22.79 46.95
C GLU A 344 1.96 23.67 45.82
N ALA A 345 1.32 24.79 45.52
CA ALA A 345 1.76 25.75 44.50
C ALA A 345 3.15 26.35 44.83
N GLU A 346 3.46 26.57 46.11
CA GLU A 346 4.80 26.94 46.57
C GLU A 346 5.84 25.84 46.32
N MET A 347 5.49 24.56 46.43
CA MET A 347 6.39 23.47 46.02
C MET A 347 6.64 23.49 44.50
N PHE A 348 5.59 23.64 43.69
CA PHE A 348 5.69 23.75 42.23
C PHE A 348 6.46 25.01 41.76
N ALA A 349 6.44 26.09 42.54
CA ALA A 349 7.23 27.29 42.29
C ALA A 349 8.73 27.10 42.56
N ASN A 350 9.09 26.25 43.53
CA ASN A 350 10.47 26.02 43.97
C ASN A 350 11.17 24.85 43.22
N ASP A 351 10.49 23.72 43.00
CA ASP A 351 10.95 22.64 42.10
C ASP A 351 9.84 22.25 41.12
N PRO A 352 9.68 22.97 40.00
CA PRO A 352 8.75 22.59 38.95
C PRO A 352 9.19 21.26 38.33
N PRO A 353 8.36 20.21 38.26
CA PRO A 353 8.72 18.98 37.55
C PRO A 353 8.92 19.20 36.03
N GLY A 354 8.30 20.24 35.45
CA GLY A 354 8.32 20.57 34.03
C GLY A 354 7.35 19.74 33.20
N VAL A 355 6.86 20.30 32.08
CA VAL A 355 5.84 19.66 31.20
C VAL A 355 6.47 18.66 30.21
N VAL A 356 7.79 18.71 30.02
CA VAL A 356 8.53 17.88 29.07
C VAL A 356 9.60 17.05 29.78
N ARG A 357 9.80 15.81 29.34
CA ARG A 357 11.00 15.01 29.61
C ARG A 357 11.64 14.52 28.31
N ILE A 358 12.95 14.31 28.33
CA ILE A 358 13.67 13.66 27.24
C ILE A 358 13.36 12.16 27.31
N PHE A 359 12.68 11.63 26.29
CA PHE A 359 12.35 10.21 26.20
C PHE A 359 13.51 9.40 25.60
N ALA A 360 14.10 9.93 24.52
CA ALA A 360 15.30 9.36 23.92
C ALA A 360 16.21 10.51 23.42
N PRO A 361 17.44 10.64 23.95
CA PRO A 361 18.41 11.63 23.47
C PRO A 361 18.92 11.27 22.07
N ALA A 362 19.30 12.29 21.30
CA ALA A 362 19.91 12.10 19.99
C ALA A 362 21.27 11.40 20.16
N ASN A 363 21.52 10.40 19.31
CA ASN A 363 22.72 9.58 19.33
C ASN A 363 23.28 9.43 17.92
N LEU A 364 24.62 9.27 17.78
CA LEU A 364 25.26 9.09 16.46
C LEU A 364 24.69 7.89 15.67
N LYS A 365 24.26 6.82 16.37
CA LYS A 365 23.57 5.66 15.77
C LYS A 365 22.17 5.96 15.22
N THR A 366 21.53 7.04 15.66
CA THR A 366 20.19 7.48 15.22
C THR A 366 20.21 8.53 14.12
N VAL A 367 21.41 8.98 13.69
CA VAL A 367 21.56 10.00 12.67
C VAL A 367 21.27 9.41 11.29
N GLN A 368 20.18 9.85 10.67
CA GLN A 368 19.89 9.50 9.29
C GLN A 368 20.75 10.34 8.34
N SER A 369 21.66 9.68 7.60
CA SER A 369 22.38 10.32 6.51
C SER A 369 21.49 10.42 5.27
N ASN A 370 21.44 11.59 4.64
CA ASN A 370 20.83 11.73 3.32
C ASN A 370 21.60 10.85 2.32
N HIS A 371 20.92 9.91 1.65
CA HIS A 371 21.50 8.87 0.79
C HIS A 371 22.17 9.43 -0.50
N ARG A 372 23.27 10.16 -0.35
CA ARG A 372 24.01 10.85 -1.42
C ARG A 372 24.42 9.89 -2.53
N ARG A 373 24.95 8.71 -2.19
CA ARG A 373 25.35 7.69 -3.17
C ARG A 373 24.17 7.23 -4.05
N ILE A 374 22.99 7.01 -3.47
CA ILE A 374 21.78 6.60 -4.22
C ILE A 374 21.29 7.77 -5.10
N LYS A 375 21.19 8.98 -4.54
CA LYS A 375 20.71 10.16 -5.30
C LYS A 375 21.66 10.55 -6.44
N THR A 376 22.97 10.56 -6.22
CA THR A 376 23.96 10.75 -7.29
C THR A 376 23.87 9.62 -8.31
N GLY A 377 23.70 8.36 -7.89
CA GLY A 377 23.48 7.23 -8.79
C GLY A 377 22.26 7.38 -9.70
N MET A 378 21.11 7.79 -9.16
CA MET A 378 19.89 8.06 -9.97
C MET A 378 20.12 9.20 -10.97
N VAL A 379 20.80 10.28 -10.57
CA VAL A 379 21.15 11.40 -11.47
C VAL A 379 22.13 10.96 -12.57
N THR A 380 23.09 10.09 -12.25
CA THR A 380 24.02 9.47 -13.22
C THR A 380 23.30 8.58 -14.23
N ILE A 381 22.36 7.74 -13.78
CA ILE A 381 21.54 6.88 -14.67
C ILE A 381 20.69 7.75 -15.60
N PHE A 382 20.07 8.82 -15.08
CA PHE A 382 19.27 9.75 -15.87
C PHE A 382 20.10 10.48 -16.94
N GLY A 383 21.29 10.97 -16.58
CA GLY A 383 22.24 11.55 -17.54
C GLY A 383 22.70 10.55 -18.61
N GLY A 384 22.88 9.28 -18.22
CA GLY A 384 23.18 8.20 -19.18
C GLY A 384 22.05 7.96 -20.18
N LEU A 385 20.79 7.95 -19.73
CA LEU A 385 19.63 7.82 -20.62
C LEU A 385 19.51 9.01 -21.60
N ILE A 386 19.76 10.24 -21.14
CA ILE A 386 19.82 11.42 -22.02
C ILE A 386 20.95 11.28 -23.04
N GLY A 387 22.14 10.86 -22.61
CA GLY A 387 23.28 10.62 -23.50
C GLY A 387 23.01 9.55 -24.57
N MET A 388 22.33 8.46 -24.21
CA MET A 388 21.86 7.45 -25.17
C MET A 388 20.83 8.02 -26.15
N GLY A 389 19.89 8.85 -25.68
CA GLY A 389 18.89 9.51 -26.52
C GLY A 389 19.50 10.47 -27.55
N LEU A 390 20.48 11.29 -27.14
CA LEU A 390 21.21 12.19 -28.03
C LEU A 390 22.02 11.40 -29.09
N SER A 391 22.72 10.33 -28.67
CA SER A 391 23.39 9.43 -29.62
C SER A 391 22.40 8.75 -30.59
N LEU A 392 21.21 8.37 -30.14
CA LEU A 392 20.18 7.78 -31.01
C LEU A 392 19.69 8.78 -32.08
N GLY A 393 19.43 10.03 -31.69
CA GLY A 393 19.09 11.10 -32.63
C GLY A 393 20.19 11.34 -33.67
N LEU A 394 21.45 11.36 -33.24
CA LEU A 394 22.60 11.55 -34.12
C LEU A 394 22.83 10.35 -35.06
N ILE A 395 22.64 9.11 -34.58
CA ILE A 395 22.64 7.89 -35.40
C ILE A 395 21.58 7.99 -36.51
N LEU A 396 20.34 8.31 -36.16
CA LEU A 396 19.23 8.41 -37.11
C LEU A 396 19.49 9.52 -38.15
N LEU A 397 19.97 10.68 -37.72
CA LEU A 397 20.35 11.78 -38.62
C LEU A 397 21.41 11.33 -39.65
N THR A 398 22.46 10.63 -39.21
CA THR A 398 23.52 10.15 -40.12
C THR A 398 23.08 9.05 -41.10
N GLU A 399 21.98 8.35 -40.83
CA GLU A 399 21.43 7.36 -41.76
C GLU A 399 20.44 8.00 -42.76
N VAL A 400 19.63 8.96 -42.32
CA VAL A 400 18.73 9.74 -43.20
C VAL A 400 19.51 10.59 -44.22
N MET A 401 20.77 10.94 -43.91
CA MET A 401 21.67 11.64 -44.82
C MET A 401 22.44 10.74 -45.79
N ASP A 402 22.39 9.40 -45.67
CA ASP A 402 23.01 8.50 -46.65
C ASP A 402 22.13 8.34 -47.90
N LYS A 403 22.71 8.63 -49.07
CA LYS A 403 22.03 8.62 -50.37
C LYS A 403 22.21 7.33 -51.16
N ARG A 404 22.96 6.36 -50.63
CA ARG A 404 23.35 5.14 -51.38
C ARG A 404 22.25 4.07 -51.39
N LEU A 405 22.17 3.34 -52.48
CA LEU A 405 21.26 2.21 -52.66
C LEU A 405 21.75 1.00 -51.86
N ARG A 406 20.98 0.53 -50.87
CA ARG A 406 21.37 -0.63 -50.03
C ARG A 406 20.40 -1.81 -50.08
N THR A 407 19.11 -1.59 -50.36
CA THR A 407 18.09 -2.66 -50.41
C THR A 407 17.42 -2.78 -51.77
N ALA A 408 16.81 -3.93 -52.03
CA ALA A 408 16.01 -4.15 -53.24
C ALA A 408 14.82 -3.19 -53.34
N ASP A 409 14.25 -2.76 -52.20
CA ASP A 409 13.16 -1.79 -52.17
C ASP A 409 13.65 -0.35 -52.41
N ASP A 410 14.87 0.00 -52.00
CA ASP A 410 15.52 1.26 -52.45
C ASP A 410 15.72 1.26 -53.97
N LEU A 411 16.26 0.17 -54.52
CA LEU A 411 16.48 0.03 -55.95
C LEU A 411 15.15 0.14 -56.72
N LYS A 412 14.10 -0.55 -56.28
CA LYS A 412 12.76 -0.48 -56.88
C LYS A 412 12.17 0.95 -56.78
N ARG A 413 12.28 1.61 -55.63
CA ARG A 413 11.79 2.97 -55.36
C ARG A 413 12.52 4.03 -56.20
N VAL A 414 13.82 3.85 -56.44
CA VAL A 414 14.65 4.83 -57.15
C VAL A 414 14.56 4.65 -58.67
N THR A 415 14.76 3.42 -59.16
CA THR A 415 14.78 3.10 -60.60
C THR A 415 13.38 3.11 -61.24
N LYS A 416 12.33 2.81 -60.46
CA LYS A 416 10.98 2.45 -60.94
C LYS A 416 10.95 1.22 -61.86
N LEU A 417 11.96 0.35 -61.81
CA LEU A 417 12.04 -0.90 -62.57
C LEU A 417 11.68 -2.11 -61.69
N PRO A 418 11.18 -3.21 -62.27
CA PRO A 418 11.03 -4.46 -61.54
C PRO A 418 12.41 -5.01 -61.18
N VAL A 419 12.64 -5.29 -59.89
CA VAL A 419 13.85 -6.00 -59.48
C VAL A 419 13.76 -7.45 -59.95
N LEU A 420 14.76 -7.88 -60.71
CA LEU A 420 14.83 -9.22 -61.31
C LEU A 420 15.33 -10.25 -60.30
N THR A 421 16.40 -9.90 -59.59
CA THR A 421 17.00 -10.70 -58.51
C THR A 421 17.94 -9.83 -57.67
N THR A 422 18.47 -10.40 -56.61
CA THR A 422 19.57 -9.86 -55.79
C THR A 422 20.71 -10.87 -55.77
N LEU A 423 21.95 -10.41 -55.92
CA LEU A 423 23.16 -11.21 -55.71
C LEU A 423 23.86 -10.72 -54.43
N GLY A 424 24.22 -11.64 -53.55
CA GLY A 424 25.06 -11.34 -52.39
C GLY A 424 26.52 -11.10 -52.79
N ASP A 425 27.43 -10.97 -51.83
CA ASP A 425 28.85 -10.81 -52.16
C ASP A 425 29.45 -12.10 -52.76
N LEU A 426 29.66 -12.08 -54.07
CA LEU A 426 30.31 -13.13 -54.85
C LEU A 426 31.65 -13.58 -54.26
N ASN A 427 32.41 -12.66 -53.67
CA ASN A 427 33.74 -12.95 -53.11
C ASN A 427 33.66 -13.87 -51.89
N GLN A 428 32.50 -13.93 -51.23
CA GLN A 428 32.24 -14.75 -50.03
C GLN A 428 31.47 -16.05 -50.34
N MET A 429 31.02 -16.25 -51.59
CA MET A 429 30.29 -17.46 -52.01
C MET A 429 31.23 -18.56 -52.48
N HIS A 430 31.00 -19.80 -52.01
CA HIS A 430 31.56 -21.01 -52.62
C HIS A 430 31.04 -21.20 -54.05
N ASP A 431 31.83 -21.80 -54.94
CA ASP A 431 31.51 -21.89 -56.36
C ASP A 431 30.21 -22.63 -56.69
N GLY A 432 29.88 -23.71 -55.96
CA GLY A 432 28.58 -24.39 -56.09
C GLY A 432 27.37 -23.51 -55.72
N SER A 433 27.56 -22.45 -54.93
CA SER A 433 26.53 -21.43 -54.68
C SER A 433 26.47 -20.39 -55.81
N ARG A 434 27.62 -20.05 -56.43
CA ARG A 434 27.70 -19.14 -57.58
C ARG A 434 26.97 -19.73 -58.80
N THR A 435 27.22 -21.00 -59.13
CA THR A 435 26.56 -21.70 -60.25
C THR A 435 25.06 -21.91 -60.00
N GLN A 436 24.65 -22.33 -58.79
CA GLN A 436 23.23 -22.44 -58.45
C GLN A 436 22.51 -21.08 -58.50
N TRP A 437 23.16 -20.00 -58.05
CA TRP A 437 22.62 -18.65 -58.20
C TRP A 437 22.49 -18.24 -59.67
N ALA A 438 23.50 -18.55 -60.50
CA ALA A 438 23.53 -18.20 -61.91
C ALA A 438 22.40 -18.89 -62.67
N PHE A 439 22.21 -20.21 -62.48
CA PHE A 439 21.11 -20.98 -63.09
C PHE A 439 19.72 -20.48 -62.64
N ARG A 440 19.54 -20.18 -61.34
CA ARG A 440 18.31 -19.57 -60.80
C ARG A 440 18.05 -18.14 -61.30
N THR A 441 19.08 -17.44 -61.74
CA THR A 441 18.95 -16.08 -62.29
C THR A 441 18.69 -16.14 -63.78
N TRP A 442 19.41 -16.98 -64.53
CA TRP A 442 19.18 -17.26 -65.94
C TRP A 442 17.73 -17.68 -66.22
N THR A 443 17.20 -18.67 -65.49
CA THR A 443 15.80 -19.12 -65.64
C THR A 443 14.76 -18.02 -65.33
N LYS A 444 15.00 -17.16 -64.33
CA LYS A 444 14.15 -15.99 -64.05
C LYS A 444 14.26 -14.88 -65.09
N LEU A 445 15.43 -14.73 -65.70
CA LEU A 445 15.75 -13.72 -66.70
C LEU A 445 15.13 -14.12 -68.04
N GLN A 446 15.32 -15.36 -68.47
CA GLN A 446 14.70 -15.98 -69.65
C GLN A 446 13.17 -15.81 -69.63
N GLY A 447 12.52 -16.08 -68.49
CA GLY A 447 11.07 -15.90 -68.31
C GLY A 447 10.57 -14.45 -68.22
N ARG A 448 11.42 -13.44 -68.49
CA ARG A 448 11.08 -12.00 -68.47
C ARG A 448 11.61 -11.18 -69.65
N LEU A 449 12.48 -11.74 -70.48
CA LEU A 449 13.05 -11.07 -71.66
C LEU A 449 12.24 -11.43 -72.91
N SER A 450 12.19 -10.54 -73.90
CA SER A 450 11.58 -10.85 -75.20
C SER A 450 12.51 -11.72 -76.04
N THR A 451 12.07 -12.91 -76.41
CA THR A 451 12.74 -13.83 -77.36
C THR A 451 12.33 -13.56 -78.80
N SER A 452 13.20 -13.86 -79.77
CA SER A 452 12.84 -13.92 -81.20
C SER A 452 12.04 -15.20 -81.52
N GLN A 453 11.52 -15.29 -82.74
CA GLN A 453 10.83 -16.49 -83.25
C GLN A 453 11.75 -17.73 -83.24
N ASN A 454 13.06 -17.53 -83.41
CA ASN A 454 14.11 -18.55 -83.42
C ASN A 454 14.61 -18.88 -81.99
N HIS A 455 13.81 -18.54 -80.96
CA HIS A 455 14.15 -18.64 -79.53
C HIS A 455 15.42 -17.87 -79.11
N GLY A 456 15.93 -16.98 -79.98
CA GLY A 456 17.11 -16.17 -79.72
C GLY A 456 16.83 -15.04 -78.73
N LEU A 457 17.84 -14.67 -77.94
CA LEU A 457 17.72 -13.72 -76.84
C LEU A 457 18.89 -12.75 -76.86
N VAL A 458 18.63 -11.44 -76.91
CA VAL A 458 19.67 -10.40 -76.93
C VAL A 458 19.48 -9.48 -75.73
N CYS A 459 20.51 -9.33 -74.89
CA CYS A 459 20.44 -8.58 -73.64
C CYS A 459 21.70 -7.74 -73.38
N GLY A 460 21.54 -6.43 -73.26
CA GLY A 460 22.58 -5.52 -72.78
C GLY A 460 22.54 -5.32 -71.27
N ILE A 461 23.69 -5.23 -70.62
CA ILE A 461 23.82 -4.97 -69.17
C ILE A 461 24.67 -3.72 -68.95
N THR A 462 24.13 -2.72 -68.25
CA THR A 462 24.79 -1.45 -67.90
C THR A 462 24.68 -1.16 -66.38
N SER A 463 25.36 -0.12 -65.90
CA SER A 463 25.44 0.27 -64.48
C SER A 463 25.70 1.79 -64.34
N SER A 464 25.61 2.34 -63.12
CA SER A 464 25.82 3.77 -62.84
C SER A 464 27.30 4.16 -63.00
N SER A 465 28.16 3.38 -62.35
CA SER A 465 29.60 3.57 -62.28
C SER A 465 30.34 2.32 -62.78
N GLU A 466 31.67 2.37 -62.69
CA GLU A 466 32.53 1.20 -62.87
C GLU A 466 32.60 0.36 -61.58
N GLY A 467 33.17 -0.84 -61.66
CA GLY A 467 33.37 -1.72 -60.50
C GLY A 467 32.12 -2.46 -59.97
N GLU A 468 30.92 -2.13 -60.48
CA GLU A 468 29.64 -2.70 -60.00
C GLU A 468 29.44 -4.19 -60.34
N GLY A 469 30.24 -4.77 -61.24
CA GLY A 469 30.31 -6.23 -61.45
C GLY A 469 29.64 -6.80 -62.72
N ARG A 470 29.34 -5.97 -63.73
CA ARG A 470 28.70 -6.37 -65.00
C ARG A 470 29.39 -7.56 -65.68
N SER A 471 30.70 -7.52 -65.84
CA SER A 471 31.49 -8.56 -66.52
C SER A 471 31.39 -9.91 -65.81
N THR A 472 31.42 -9.90 -64.48
CA THR A 472 31.24 -11.09 -63.64
C THR A 472 29.84 -11.67 -63.77
N TRP A 473 28.84 -10.79 -63.83
CA TRP A 473 27.44 -11.12 -64.10
C TRP A 473 27.26 -11.79 -65.47
N ILE A 474 27.86 -11.23 -66.51
CA ILE A 474 27.81 -11.77 -67.87
C ILE A 474 28.50 -13.13 -67.95
N LYS A 475 29.70 -13.31 -67.34
CA LYS A 475 30.37 -14.62 -67.31
C LYS A 475 29.49 -15.70 -66.69
N LEU A 476 28.91 -15.43 -65.52
CA LEU A 476 28.05 -16.39 -64.81
C LEU A 476 26.75 -16.70 -65.57
N LEU A 477 26.11 -15.71 -66.19
CA LEU A 477 24.90 -15.94 -66.99
C LEU A 477 25.18 -16.64 -68.32
N ALA A 478 26.31 -16.35 -68.96
CA ALA A 478 26.74 -17.04 -70.17
C ALA A 478 27.03 -18.52 -69.91
N GLU A 479 27.72 -18.83 -68.81
CA GLU A 479 27.97 -20.20 -68.35
C GLU A 479 26.65 -20.93 -68.06
N ALA A 480 25.72 -20.30 -67.32
CA ALA A 480 24.41 -20.88 -67.03
C ALA A 480 23.53 -21.09 -68.27
N ALA A 481 23.59 -20.20 -69.27
CA ALA A 481 22.87 -20.33 -70.53
C ALA A 481 23.45 -21.47 -71.40
N SER A 482 24.78 -21.56 -71.49
CA SER A 482 25.49 -22.64 -72.18
C SER A 482 25.18 -24.02 -71.58
N LEU A 483 25.21 -24.12 -70.24
CA LEU A 483 24.78 -25.33 -69.50
C LEU A 483 23.29 -25.64 -69.65
N SER A 484 22.47 -24.69 -70.10
CA SER A 484 21.06 -24.88 -70.43
C SER A 484 20.82 -25.25 -71.91
N GLY A 485 21.87 -25.53 -72.68
CA GLY A 485 21.79 -25.95 -74.09
C GLY A 485 21.69 -24.82 -75.12
N PHE A 486 21.86 -23.56 -74.70
CA PHE A 486 21.90 -22.43 -75.63
C PHE A 486 23.30 -22.23 -76.22
N ARG A 487 23.36 -21.77 -77.48
CA ARG A 487 24.57 -21.14 -78.02
C ARG A 487 24.71 -19.76 -77.38
N VAL A 488 25.92 -19.33 -77.04
CA VAL A 488 26.15 -18.09 -76.32
C VAL A 488 27.21 -17.23 -77.00
N LEU A 489 26.87 -15.97 -77.27
CA LEU A 489 27.79 -14.94 -77.73
C LEU A 489 27.92 -13.88 -76.64
N THR A 490 29.14 -13.64 -76.17
CA THR A 490 29.43 -12.57 -75.21
C THR A 490 30.23 -11.46 -75.89
N ILE A 491 29.80 -10.22 -75.74
CA ILE A 491 30.42 -9.05 -76.39
C ILE A 491 30.78 -8.04 -75.31
N ALA A 492 32.05 -7.63 -75.23
CA ALA A 492 32.54 -6.70 -74.22
C ALA A 492 33.16 -5.46 -74.87
N THR A 493 32.69 -4.25 -74.53
CA THR A 493 33.21 -2.99 -75.10
C THR A 493 34.55 -2.53 -74.50
N ARG A 494 35.34 -3.45 -73.91
CA ARG A 494 36.60 -3.21 -73.22
C ARG A 494 37.52 -4.44 -73.33
N PRO A 495 38.86 -4.27 -73.26
CA PRO A 495 39.78 -5.40 -73.15
C PRO A 495 39.57 -6.13 -71.82
N SER A 496 39.19 -7.40 -71.86
CA SER A 496 39.00 -8.24 -70.67
C SER A 496 40.34 -8.68 -70.08
N ALA A 497 40.58 -8.37 -68.81
CA ALA A 497 41.72 -8.93 -68.08
C ALA A 497 41.46 -10.43 -67.82
N HIS A 498 42.29 -11.29 -68.42
CA HIS A 498 42.38 -12.75 -68.24
C HIS A 498 41.08 -13.50 -67.94
N ILE A 499 40.40 -13.97 -69.00
CA ILE A 499 39.36 -15.00 -68.89
C ILE A 499 40.04 -16.37 -68.74
N GLU A 500 40.52 -16.71 -67.54
CA GLU A 500 40.80 -18.11 -67.21
C GLU A 500 39.49 -18.91 -67.09
N VAL A 501 39.54 -20.16 -67.56
CA VAL A 501 38.49 -21.17 -67.39
C VAL A 501 39.15 -22.40 -66.78
N LYS A 502 39.03 -22.56 -65.46
CA LYS A 502 39.50 -23.77 -64.77
C LYS A 502 38.41 -24.83 -64.79
N HIS A 503 38.54 -25.80 -65.70
CA HIS A 503 37.74 -27.02 -65.63
C HIS A 503 38.00 -27.75 -64.31
N HIS A 504 36.94 -28.26 -63.69
CA HIS A 504 37.03 -29.28 -62.65
C HIS A 504 36.32 -30.54 -63.17
N LEU A 505 37.05 -31.65 -63.22
CA LEU A 505 36.47 -32.97 -63.50
C LEU A 505 35.63 -33.41 -62.28
N PRO A 506 34.42 -33.96 -62.48
CA PRO A 506 33.53 -34.33 -61.37
C PRO A 506 34.00 -35.63 -60.70
N GLY A 507 34.94 -35.56 -59.76
CA GLY A 507 35.53 -36.78 -59.20
C GLY A 507 36.44 -36.70 -57.97
N GLN A 508 36.45 -35.61 -57.18
CA GLN A 508 37.20 -35.57 -55.91
C GLN A 508 36.48 -34.75 -54.82
N THR A 509 36.46 -35.29 -53.59
CA THR A 509 35.89 -34.66 -52.39
C THR A 509 37.00 -34.14 -51.47
N PRO A 510 37.15 -32.82 -51.26
CA PRO A 510 38.09 -32.28 -50.28
C PRO A 510 37.49 -32.39 -48.86
N ASN A 511 38.10 -33.19 -47.98
CA ASN A 511 37.59 -33.38 -46.62
C ASN A 511 38.70 -33.63 -45.57
N GLN A 512 39.54 -32.62 -45.30
CA GLN A 512 40.20 -32.42 -44.00
C GLN A 512 40.79 -30.99 -43.92
N PRO A 513 40.78 -30.33 -42.74
CA PRO A 513 41.44 -29.04 -42.54
C PRO A 513 42.96 -29.22 -42.34
N ALA A 514 43.74 -28.22 -42.77
CA ALA A 514 45.18 -28.18 -42.55
C ALA A 514 45.53 -27.62 -41.16
N ASP A 515 46.60 -28.14 -40.57
CA ASP A 515 47.14 -27.71 -39.27
C ASP A 515 48.64 -27.42 -39.39
N MET A 516 49.15 -26.56 -38.50
CA MET A 516 50.59 -26.18 -38.36
C MET A 516 51.26 -25.40 -39.51
N LYS A 517 52.37 -24.73 -39.17
CA LYS A 517 53.26 -23.91 -40.03
C LYS A 517 54.54 -24.67 -40.38
N THR A 518 55.17 -24.36 -41.51
CA THR A 518 56.63 -24.03 -41.59
C THR A 518 57.01 -23.31 -42.89
N SER A 519 58.28 -22.93 -43.02
CA SER A 519 58.84 -21.88 -43.88
C SER A 519 59.40 -22.33 -45.26
N ASP A 520 59.69 -21.29 -46.05
CA ASP A 520 60.72 -21.15 -47.10
C ASP A 520 60.46 -21.56 -48.56
N PRO A 521 61.04 -20.83 -49.56
CA PRO A 521 60.78 -21.01 -50.98
C PRO A 521 61.99 -21.54 -51.80
N ALA A 522 61.74 -22.43 -52.77
CA ALA A 522 62.74 -22.85 -53.77
C ALA A 522 62.08 -23.51 -55.00
N ALA A 523 62.90 -23.75 -56.03
CA ALA A 523 62.67 -24.58 -57.22
C ALA A 523 61.71 -24.04 -58.31
N GLU A 524 62.35 -23.65 -59.41
CA GLU A 524 61.79 -23.20 -60.69
C GLU A 524 61.20 -24.35 -61.53
N ALA A 525 60.42 -23.96 -62.54
CA ALA A 525 60.32 -24.55 -63.89
C ALA A 525 60.13 -26.08 -64.09
N SER A 526 58.98 -26.43 -64.69
CA SER A 526 58.93 -27.45 -65.75
C SER A 526 57.78 -27.15 -66.73
N GLU A 527 57.99 -27.42 -68.02
CA GLU A 527 57.06 -27.11 -69.10
C GLU A 527 56.31 -28.37 -69.58
N ASN A 528 55.00 -28.26 -69.83
CA ASN A 528 54.44 -28.53 -71.17
C ASN A 528 52.93 -28.18 -71.27
N PRO A 529 52.36 -27.95 -72.47
CA PRO A 529 51.08 -27.29 -72.62
C PRO A 529 50.00 -28.12 -73.37
N GLU A 530 49.02 -28.66 -72.65
CA GLU A 530 47.76 -29.13 -73.24
C GLU A 530 46.54 -28.59 -72.47
N ALA A 531 46.04 -27.43 -72.89
CA ALA A 531 44.79 -26.86 -72.40
C ALA A 531 44.09 -26.07 -73.53
N SER A 532 42.92 -26.53 -73.97
CA SER A 532 42.20 -25.95 -75.10
C SER A 532 41.77 -24.50 -74.83
N GLN A 533 42.23 -23.58 -75.68
CA GLN A 533 41.90 -22.16 -75.56
C GLN A 533 40.50 -21.86 -76.12
N VAL A 534 39.72 -21.04 -75.42
CA VAL A 534 38.53 -20.40 -75.98
C VAL A 534 38.98 -19.45 -77.09
N ALA A 535 38.45 -19.63 -78.31
CA ALA A 535 38.86 -18.86 -79.48
C ALA A 535 38.56 -17.36 -79.32
N MET A 536 39.58 -16.56 -78.98
CA MET A 536 39.47 -15.10 -78.93
C MET A 536 39.57 -14.52 -80.34
N LEU A 537 38.42 -14.17 -80.90
CA LEU A 537 38.31 -13.46 -82.17
C LEU A 537 38.62 -11.96 -82.00
N SER A 538 39.39 -11.38 -82.90
CA SER A 538 39.77 -9.96 -82.86
C SER A 538 38.68 -9.05 -83.44
N SER A 539 38.77 -7.74 -83.17
CA SER A 539 37.70 -6.77 -83.45
C SER A 539 37.37 -6.53 -84.94
N SER A 540 38.14 -7.10 -85.87
CA SER A 540 37.82 -7.13 -87.31
C SER A 540 36.56 -7.94 -87.63
N VAL A 541 36.16 -8.87 -86.75
CA VAL A 541 35.11 -9.86 -86.98
C VAL A 541 33.70 -9.27 -87.10
N LEU A 542 33.48 -8.03 -86.66
CA LEU A 542 32.23 -7.30 -86.97
C LEU A 542 32.05 -6.98 -88.46
N SER A 543 33.13 -6.95 -89.26
CA SER A 543 33.06 -6.82 -90.72
C SER A 543 32.81 -8.15 -91.45
N SER A 544 32.82 -9.28 -90.74
CA SER A 544 32.63 -10.63 -91.30
C SER A 544 31.79 -11.52 -90.36
N PRO A 545 30.51 -11.20 -90.09
CA PRO A 545 29.72 -11.86 -89.04
C PRO A 545 29.38 -13.34 -89.34
N SER A 546 29.59 -13.77 -90.59
CA SER A 546 29.54 -15.17 -91.02
C SER A 546 30.55 -16.07 -90.30
N GLN A 547 31.75 -15.57 -89.96
CA GLN A 547 32.77 -16.37 -89.25
C GLN A 547 32.32 -16.75 -87.83
N VAL A 548 31.63 -15.83 -87.13
CA VAL A 548 31.01 -16.09 -85.83
C VAL A 548 29.84 -17.05 -85.97
N THR A 549 29.07 -16.92 -87.06
CA THR A 549 27.96 -17.82 -87.39
C THR A 549 28.48 -19.25 -87.59
N GLU A 550 29.56 -19.44 -88.34
CA GLU A 550 30.21 -20.73 -88.56
C GLU A 550 30.75 -21.34 -87.25
N GLN A 551 31.46 -20.54 -86.44
CA GLN A 551 31.95 -20.99 -85.14
C GLN A 551 30.86 -21.35 -84.13
N LEU A 552 29.68 -20.70 -84.18
CA LEU A 552 28.55 -21.03 -83.31
C LEU A 552 27.70 -22.19 -83.85
N THR A 553 27.74 -22.49 -85.15
CA THR A 553 26.88 -23.52 -85.78
C THR A 553 27.56 -24.88 -85.94
N ASN A 554 28.89 -24.93 -86.02
CA ASN A 554 29.68 -26.15 -86.13
C ASN A 554 29.42 -27.11 -84.92
N PRO A 555 29.13 -28.40 -85.12
CA PRO A 555 28.91 -29.36 -84.02
C PRO A 555 30.13 -29.60 -83.10
N ASN A 556 31.35 -29.32 -83.58
CA ASN A 556 32.61 -29.64 -82.88
C ASN A 556 33.27 -28.44 -82.19
N SER A 557 32.66 -27.25 -82.22
CA SER A 557 33.18 -26.04 -81.59
C SER A 557 32.62 -25.82 -80.18
N HIS A 558 33.25 -24.93 -79.41
CA HIS A 558 32.69 -24.52 -78.12
C HIS A 558 31.40 -23.71 -78.33
N PRO A 559 30.31 -24.01 -77.59
CA PRO A 559 29.03 -23.30 -77.72
C PRO A 559 29.04 -21.87 -77.17
N MET A 560 30.19 -21.36 -76.71
CA MET A 560 30.36 -20.00 -76.20
C MET A 560 31.52 -19.29 -76.93
N VAL A 561 31.21 -18.14 -77.55
CA VAL A 561 32.19 -17.25 -78.21
C VAL A 561 32.27 -15.92 -77.45
N HIS A 562 33.47 -15.32 -77.43
CA HIS A 562 33.72 -14.02 -76.81
C HIS A 562 34.32 -13.03 -77.82
N ILE A 563 33.66 -11.88 -78.01
CA ILE A 563 34.12 -10.78 -78.87
C ILE A 563 34.52 -9.58 -77.98
N PRO A 564 35.82 -9.36 -77.76
CA PRO A 564 36.31 -8.12 -77.17
C PRO A 564 36.32 -7.00 -78.23
N LEU A 565 35.75 -5.84 -77.89
CA LEU A 565 35.72 -4.62 -78.71
C LEU A 565 36.51 -3.49 -78.03
N PRO A 566 37.84 -3.64 -77.83
CA PRO A 566 38.66 -2.59 -77.23
C PRO A 566 38.75 -1.36 -78.16
N GLY A 567 38.55 -0.17 -77.61
CA GLY A 567 38.70 1.09 -78.35
C GLY A 567 37.66 1.32 -79.47
N TRP A 568 36.49 0.68 -79.39
CA TRP A 568 35.46 0.80 -80.44
C TRP A 568 34.71 2.13 -80.36
N VAL A 569 34.94 3.01 -81.35
CA VAL A 569 34.31 4.34 -81.46
C VAL A 569 33.07 4.29 -82.36
N TRP A 570 31.96 4.89 -81.90
CA TRP A 570 30.64 4.80 -82.54
C TRP A 570 30.39 5.86 -83.63
N ASN A 571 31.14 5.76 -84.74
CA ASN A 571 30.84 6.55 -85.95
C ASN A 571 29.55 6.05 -86.66
N LEU A 572 29.26 6.54 -87.87
CA LEU A 572 28.06 6.10 -88.63
C LEU A 572 28.22 4.68 -89.19
N ASP A 573 29.38 4.36 -89.75
CA ASP A 573 29.63 3.10 -90.44
C ASP A 573 29.67 1.93 -89.46
N ARG A 574 30.38 2.08 -88.33
CA ARG A 574 30.40 1.10 -87.23
C ARG A 574 29.05 0.89 -86.56
N ARG A 575 28.14 1.87 -86.62
CA ARG A 575 26.73 1.67 -86.20
C ARG A 575 25.94 0.82 -87.20
N ARG A 576 26.23 0.93 -88.50
CA ARG A 576 25.67 0.05 -89.53
C ARG A 576 26.24 -1.37 -89.38
N GLU A 577 27.56 -1.54 -89.37
CA GLU A 577 28.25 -2.82 -89.14
C GLU A 577 27.69 -3.57 -87.92
N TRP A 578 27.61 -2.88 -86.77
CA TRP A 578 27.07 -3.43 -85.53
C TRP A 578 25.62 -3.93 -85.67
N ARG A 579 24.74 -3.09 -86.23
CA ARG A 579 23.32 -3.41 -86.39
C ARG A 579 23.14 -4.59 -87.34
N ASP A 580 23.84 -4.56 -88.47
CA ASP A 580 23.70 -5.53 -89.55
C ASP A 580 24.28 -6.90 -89.11
N ALA A 581 25.38 -6.91 -88.35
CA ALA A 581 25.89 -8.10 -87.67
C ALA A 581 24.92 -8.65 -86.60
N LEU A 582 24.34 -7.78 -85.78
CA LEU A 582 23.35 -8.16 -84.76
C LEU A 582 22.06 -8.72 -85.39
N GLU A 583 21.67 -8.22 -86.57
CA GLU A 583 20.54 -8.71 -87.35
C GLU A 583 20.82 -10.09 -87.98
N GLN A 584 22.04 -10.30 -88.50
CA GLN A 584 22.48 -11.62 -88.96
C GLN A 584 22.50 -12.65 -87.82
N TRP A 585 23.10 -12.33 -86.67
CA TRP A 585 23.19 -13.28 -85.55
C TRP A 585 21.83 -13.61 -84.91
N LYS A 586 20.85 -12.70 -84.93
CA LYS A 586 19.47 -12.96 -84.45
C LYS A 586 18.74 -14.09 -85.20
N GLN A 587 19.22 -14.49 -86.38
CA GLN A 587 18.66 -15.58 -87.18
C GLN A 587 19.16 -16.97 -86.73
N ILE A 588 20.18 -17.04 -85.86
CA ILE A 588 20.75 -18.31 -85.37
C ILE A 588 19.84 -18.88 -84.28
N ASP A 589 19.33 -20.09 -84.50
CA ASP A 589 18.47 -20.79 -83.54
C ASP A 589 19.17 -21.02 -82.19
N ASN A 590 18.42 -20.77 -81.11
CA ASN A 590 18.85 -20.90 -79.72
C ASN A 590 20.11 -20.10 -79.35
N LEU A 591 20.34 -18.94 -80.00
CA LEU A 591 21.45 -18.04 -79.65
C LEU A 591 21.09 -17.02 -78.55
N VAL A 592 21.94 -16.94 -77.53
CA VAL A 592 21.92 -15.95 -76.46
C VAL A 592 23.07 -14.96 -76.65
N ILE A 593 22.78 -13.68 -76.89
CA ILE A 593 23.76 -12.62 -77.02
C ILE A 593 23.75 -11.73 -75.76
N PHE A 594 24.81 -11.81 -74.96
CA PHE A 594 25.05 -10.91 -73.81
C PHE A 594 26.05 -9.82 -74.17
N ILE A 595 25.70 -8.57 -73.89
CA ILE A 595 26.50 -7.40 -74.26
C ILE A 595 26.83 -6.59 -73.01
N GLU A 596 28.12 -6.46 -72.67
CA GLU A 596 28.56 -5.53 -71.63
C GLU A 596 28.55 -4.11 -72.20
N LEU A 597 27.62 -3.30 -71.71
CA LEU A 597 27.56 -1.88 -72.03
C LEU A 597 28.51 -1.11 -71.10
N PRO A 598 29.10 0.01 -71.56
CA PRO A 598 29.79 0.94 -70.67
C PRO A 598 28.81 1.53 -69.63
N PRO A 599 29.30 2.23 -68.59
CA PRO A 599 28.44 2.88 -67.60
C PRO A 599 27.47 3.87 -68.29
N ALA A 600 26.26 4.06 -67.78
CA ALA A 600 25.27 4.91 -68.44
C ALA A 600 25.52 6.42 -68.29
N SER A 601 26.60 6.81 -67.60
CA SER A 601 27.25 8.12 -67.66
C SER A 601 28.03 8.35 -68.98
N VAL A 602 28.29 7.30 -69.75
CA VAL A 602 29.06 7.33 -71.01
C VAL A 602 28.10 7.26 -72.21
N PRO A 603 28.10 8.23 -73.15
CA PRO A 603 27.13 8.31 -74.25
C PRO A 603 27.01 7.04 -75.11
N GLU A 604 28.11 6.31 -75.26
CA GLU A 604 28.22 5.04 -75.97
C GLU A 604 27.27 3.96 -75.42
N ALA A 605 26.96 3.98 -74.11
CA ALA A 605 25.98 3.07 -73.50
C ALA A 605 24.55 3.32 -74.01
N VAL A 606 24.23 4.59 -74.26
CA VAL A 606 22.94 5.04 -74.78
C VAL A 606 22.80 4.68 -76.26
N LEU A 607 23.84 4.94 -77.06
CA LEU A 607 23.89 4.58 -78.48
C LEU A 607 23.74 3.07 -78.71
N LEU A 608 24.47 2.26 -77.92
CA LEU A 608 24.33 0.81 -77.93
C LEU A 608 22.92 0.37 -77.49
N GLY A 609 22.50 0.80 -76.30
CA GLY A 609 21.25 0.37 -75.66
C GLY A 609 20.00 0.63 -76.49
N SER A 610 19.99 1.71 -77.28
CA SER A 610 18.86 2.07 -78.17
C SER A 610 18.55 1.02 -79.25
N ASN A 611 19.52 0.16 -79.61
CA ASN A 611 19.37 -0.87 -80.64
C ASN A 611 19.12 -2.29 -80.05
N LEU A 612 19.03 -2.42 -78.73
CA LEU A 612 18.88 -3.71 -78.05
C LEU A 612 17.43 -3.97 -77.62
N PRO A 613 16.87 -5.17 -77.91
CA PRO A 613 15.49 -5.48 -77.54
C PRO A 613 15.31 -5.63 -76.02
N ASN A 614 16.39 -5.86 -75.27
CA ASN A 614 16.37 -5.88 -73.80
C ASN A 614 17.63 -5.20 -73.24
N VAL A 615 17.44 -4.34 -72.23
CA VAL A 615 18.51 -3.75 -71.41
C VAL A 615 18.20 -3.98 -69.93
N VAL A 616 19.20 -4.41 -69.15
CA VAL A 616 19.11 -4.63 -67.70
C VAL A 616 20.04 -3.68 -66.96
N TRP A 617 19.51 -3.08 -65.89
CA TRP A 617 20.26 -2.19 -65.00
C TRP A 617 20.90 -2.96 -63.84
N LEU A 618 22.21 -2.86 -63.69
CA LEU A 618 22.96 -3.33 -62.52
C LEU A 618 23.19 -2.17 -61.55
N ALA A 619 22.97 -2.40 -60.26
CA ALA A 619 23.33 -1.49 -59.17
C ALA A 619 24.10 -2.25 -58.08
N ASP A 620 25.13 -1.64 -57.50
CA ASP A 620 25.94 -2.23 -56.44
C ASP A 620 25.58 -1.71 -55.03
N SER A 621 25.46 -2.64 -54.07
CA SER A 621 24.87 -2.40 -52.76
C SER A 621 25.80 -1.61 -51.82
N GLY A 622 25.43 -0.36 -51.50
CA GLY A 622 26.18 0.51 -50.59
C GLY A 622 27.26 1.35 -51.28
N THR A 623 27.29 1.34 -52.61
CA THR A 623 28.23 2.08 -53.47
C THR A 623 27.48 2.96 -54.47
N ALA A 624 26.46 2.43 -55.16
CA ALA A 624 25.66 3.19 -56.12
C ALA A 624 24.82 4.31 -55.47
N ASP A 625 24.89 5.52 -56.03
CA ASP A 625 24.12 6.69 -55.56
C ASP A 625 22.71 6.75 -56.17
N ALA A 626 21.71 7.09 -55.34
CA ALA A 626 20.31 7.11 -55.74
C ALA A 626 19.91 8.28 -56.65
N ALA A 627 20.61 9.41 -56.60
CA ALA A 627 20.37 10.55 -57.49
C ALA A 627 21.02 10.31 -58.85
N GLU A 628 22.29 9.86 -58.88
CA GLU A 628 23.00 9.54 -60.11
C GLU A 628 22.28 8.43 -60.90
N THR A 629 21.93 7.32 -60.24
CA THR A 629 21.15 6.21 -60.82
C THR A 629 19.86 6.71 -61.48
N ARG A 630 19.18 7.69 -60.87
CA ARG A 630 17.93 8.25 -61.41
C ARG A 630 18.16 9.09 -62.67
N VAL A 631 19.21 9.92 -62.70
CA VAL A 631 19.53 10.74 -63.88
C VAL A 631 19.91 9.84 -65.05
N GLN A 632 20.84 8.90 -64.86
CA GLN A 632 21.30 8.01 -65.94
C GLN A 632 20.17 7.12 -66.49
N LEU A 633 19.30 6.58 -65.63
CA LEU A 633 18.10 5.83 -66.07
C LEU A 633 17.05 6.70 -66.77
N GLN A 634 17.04 8.01 -66.55
CA GLN A 634 16.19 8.91 -67.32
C GLN A 634 16.76 9.12 -68.72
N THR A 635 18.07 9.38 -68.85
CA THR A 635 18.76 9.44 -70.16
C THR A 635 18.50 8.20 -71.03
N LEU A 636 18.55 7.00 -70.44
CA LEU A 636 18.25 5.75 -71.15
C LEU A 636 16.76 5.61 -71.56
N ARG A 637 15.83 6.15 -70.78
CA ARG A 637 14.40 6.17 -71.14
C ARG A 637 14.11 7.16 -72.26
N ASP A 638 14.71 8.34 -72.19
CA ASP A 638 14.52 9.41 -73.19
C ASP A 638 15.10 8.98 -74.55
N ALA A 639 16.19 8.20 -74.54
CA ALA A 639 16.75 7.51 -75.70
C ALA A 639 16.00 6.24 -76.16
N ARG A 640 14.86 5.91 -75.53
CA ARG A 640 13.99 4.75 -75.83
C ARG A 640 14.63 3.36 -75.67
N CYS A 641 15.66 3.21 -74.84
CA CYS A 641 16.24 1.90 -74.51
C CYS A 641 15.21 1.02 -73.76
N ASN A 642 15.01 -0.23 -74.16
CA ASN A 642 14.02 -1.12 -73.52
C ASN A 642 14.53 -1.68 -72.17
N LEU A 643 14.33 -0.92 -71.10
CA LEU A 643 14.75 -1.26 -69.73
C LEU A 643 13.81 -2.31 -69.09
N VAL A 644 14.19 -3.58 -69.16
CA VAL A 644 13.36 -4.72 -68.70
C VAL A 644 13.35 -4.87 -67.18
N GLY A 645 14.42 -4.49 -66.48
CA GLY A 645 14.48 -4.61 -65.03
C GLY A 645 15.79 -4.15 -64.41
N ALA A 646 15.82 -4.16 -63.09
CA ALA A 646 16.98 -3.80 -62.28
C ALA A 646 17.48 -4.96 -61.41
N VAL A 647 18.74 -4.90 -61.02
CA VAL A 647 19.47 -5.92 -60.26
C VAL A 647 20.27 -5.22 -59.15
N LEU A 648 20.28 -5.80 -57.94
CA LEU A 648 21.18 -5.36 -56.87
C LEU A 648 22.28 -6.40 -56.65
N ASN A 649 23.54 -5.97 -56.74
CA ASN A 649 24.73 -6.78 -56.53
C ASN A 649 25.35 -6.56 -55.13
N ARG A 650 26.23 -7.46 -54.69
CA ARG A 650 26.94 -7.45 -53.39
C ARG A 650 26.05 -7.22 -52.15
N VAL A 651 24.79 -7.64 -52.20
CA VAL A 651 23.83 -7.45 -51.10
C VAL A 651 24.32 -8.19 -49.85
N GLN A 652 24.68 -7.44 -48.79
CA GLN A 652 25.16 -8.03 -47.55
C GLN A 652 24.02 -8.79 -46.84
N GLY A 653 24.13 -10.12 -46.80
CA GLY A 653 23.11 -11.05 -46.30
C GLY A 653 22.96 -11.08 -44.77
N THR A 654 22.69 -9.94 -44.13
CA THR A 654 22.73 -9.78 -42.66
C THR A 654 21.53 -9.00 -42.08
N SER A 655 20.32 -9.15 -42.61
CA SER A 655 19.12 -8.59 -41.93
C SER A 655 18.94 -9.22 -40.54
N LEU A 656 18.79 -8.44 -39.49
CA LEU A 656 18.72 -8.96 -38.12
C LEU A 656 17.52 -9.89 -37.83
N LYS A 657 16.47 -9.88 -38.67
CA LYS A 657 15.25 -10.70 -38.55
C LYS A 657 15.55 -12.21 -38.36
N SER A 658 16.67 -12.73 -38.87
CA SER A 658 17.09 -14.14 -38.70
C SER A 658 17.96 -14.44 -37.47
N ARG A 659 18.48 -13.41 -36.79
CA ARG A 659 19.34 -13.55 -35.59
C ARG A 659 18.64 -13.14 -34.30
N PHE A 660 17.61 -12.30 -34.37
CA PHE A 660 16.85 -11.83 -33.20
C PHE A 660 16.34 -12.97 -32.28
N PRO A 661 15.80 -14.11 -32.76
CA PRO A 661 15.35 -15.20 -31.88
C PRO A 661 16.50 -15.85 -31.09
N ARG A 662 17.68 -15.98 -31.72
CA ARG A 662 18.89 -16.52 -31.07
C ARG A 662 19.43 -15.57 -30.01
N TRP A 663 19.43 -14.26 -30.29
CA TRP A 663 19.88 -13.25 -29.34
C TRP A 663 18.94 -13.11 -28.14
N MET A 664 17.62 -13.12 -28.37
CA MET A 664 16.59 -13.25 -27.32
C MET A 664 16.82 -14.50 -26.45
N GLY A 665 17.13 -15.64 -27.07
CA GLY A 665 17.48 -16.88 -26.35
C GLY A 665 18.68 -16.70 -25.42
N CYS A 666 19.77 -16.07 -25.88
CA CYS A 666 20.94 -15.78 -25.04
C CYS A 666 20.64 -14.81 -23.90
N VAL A 667 19.83 -13.76 -24.14
CA VAL A 667 19.43 -12.80 -23.09
C VAL A 667 18.52 -13.46 -22.05
N ALA A 668 17.59 -14.32 -22.47
CA ALA A 668 16.78 -15.12 -21.55
C ALA A 668 17.63 -16.07 -20.70
N LEU A 669 18.67 -16.69 -21.30
CA LEU A 669 19.62 -17.54 -20.57
C LEU A 669 20.41 -16.74 -19.52
N PHE A 670 20.88 -15.54 -19.87
CA PHE A 670 21.58 -14.65 -18.92
C PHE A 670 20.67 -14.15 -17.80
N ALA A 671 19.40 -13.87 -18.09
CA ALA A 671 18.41 -13.48 -17.07
C ALA A 671 18.11 -14.63 -16.09
N ALA A 672 18.04 -15.88 -16.58
CA ALA A 672 17.86 -17.06 -15.72
C ALA A 672 19.08 -17.33 -14.81
N LEU A 673 20.29 -17.00 -15.26
CA LEU A 673 21.55 -17.26 -14.54
C LEU A 673 21.90 -16.22 -13.44
N ASN A 674 21.10 -15.16 -13.27
CA ASN A 674 21.40 -14.06 -12.33
C ASN A 674 20.45 -13.94 -11.12
N PHE A 675 19.60 -14.95 -10.87
CA PHE A 675 18.86 -15.05 -9.61
C PHE A 675 19.65 -15.86 -8.57
N PRO A 676 19.97 -15.29 -7.38
CA PRO A 676 20.51 -16.09 -6.28
C PRO A 676 19.41 -17.00 -5.73
N ALA A 677 19.55 -18.31 -5.93
CA ALA A 677 18.62 -19.28 -5.39
C ALA A 677 18.72 -19.33 -3.86
N VAL A 678 17.68 -18.86 -3.17
CA VAL A 678 17.53 -19.06 -1.73
C VAL A 678 17.22 -20.54 -1.49
N GLN A 679 18.07 -21.22 -0.71
CA GLN A 679 17.86 -22.62 -0.37
C GLN A 679 16.64 -22.76 0.54
N ALA A 680 15.60 -23.44 0.05
CA ALA A 680 14.61 -24.08 0.90
C ALA A 680 15.21 -25.40 1.40
N GLN A 681 15.17 -25.65 2.70
CA GLN A 681 15.76 -26.82 3.34
C GLN A 681 14.69 -27.87 3.69
N ASP A 682 15.08 -29.14 3.72
CA ASP A 682 14.19 -30.29 3.56
C ASP A 682 13.16 -30.50 4.69
N ALA A 683 11.98 -30.96 4.28
CA ALA A 683 10.96 -31.55 5.16
C ALA A 683 10.23 -32.68 4.40
N GLY A 684 10.88 -33.84 4.30
CA GLY A 684 10.43 -34.97 3.46
C GLY A 684 10.52 -36.32 4.14
N THR A 685 9.57 -36.63 5.04
CA THR A 685 9.40 -37.98 5.60
C THR A 685 7.91 -38.25 5.83
N ALA A 686 7.28 -38.94 4.89
CA ALA A 686 5.92 -39.44 5.06
C ALA A 686 5.94 -40.80 5.78
N LEU A 687 5.00 -41.01 6.70
CA LEU A 687 4.68 -42.33 7.25
C LEU A 687 3.26 -42.75 6.78
N PRO A 688 2.96 -44.06 6.72
CA PRO A 688 1.74 -44.55 6.08
C PRO A 688 0.47 -44.20 6.86
N ILE A 689 -0.65 -44.09 6.14
CA ILE A 689 -1.99 -44.02 6.74
C ILE A 689 -2.47 -45.45 6.98
N GLU A 690 -2.70 -45.80 8.24
CA GLU A 690 -3.42 -47.02 8.64
C GLU A 690 -4.89 -46.66 8.93
N ALA A 691 -5.82 -47.54 8.53
CA ALA A 691 -7.26 -47.27 8.59
C ALA A 691 -7.97 -48.23 9.57
N PRO A 692 -8.78 -47.72 10.50
CA PRO A 692 -9.71 -48.54 11.29
C PRO A 692 -11.10 -48.60 10.63
N ALA A 693 -11.75 -49.76 10.73
CA ALA A 693 -13.16 -49.98 10.40
C ALA A 693 -13.83 -50.76 11.54
N SER A 694 -15.14 -50.57 11.74
CA SER A 694 -15.96 -51.17 12.81
C SER A 694 -15.54 -50.80 14.25
N GLU A 695 -16.42 -50.79 15.26
CA GLU A 695 -17.89 -50.78 15.28
C GLU A 695 -18.34 -50.23 16.64
N ALA A 696 -19.35 -49.37 16.70
CA ALA A 696 -19.98 -48.96 17.95
C ALA A 696 -21.42 -48.48 17.71
N VAL A 697 -22.41 -49.33 17.99
CA VAL A 697 -23.82 -48.94 17.95
C VAL A 697 -24.12 -48.02 19.13
N VAL A 698 -24.26 -46.72 18.87
CA VAL A 698 -24.88 -45.78 19.81
C VAL A 698 -26.38 -45.81 19.55
N THR A 699 -27.14 -46.37 20.49
CA THR A 699 -28.60 -46.31 20.48
C THR A 699 -29.06 -44.86 20.65
N GLU A 700 -29.95 -44.42 19.76
CA GLU A 700 -30.54 -43.08 19.80
C GLU A 700 -31.43 -42.92 21.05
N PRO A 701 -31.11 -42.02 21.99
CA PRO A 701 -32.03 -41.68 23.06
C PRO A 701 -33.14 -40.80 22.49
N ALA A 702 -34.40 -41.20 22.71
CA ALA A 702 -35.58 -40.44 22.29
C ALA A 702 -35.49 -38.96 22.73
N PRO A 703 -36.01 -38.01 21.92
CA PRO A 703 -35.73 -36.58 22.09
C PRO A 703 -36.03 -36.11 23.51
N ALA A 704 -34.95 -35.74 24.22
CA ALA A 704 -35.05 -35.20 25.57
C ALA A 704 -35.91 -33.94 25.52
N ARG A 705 -37.06 -33.98 26.22
CA ARG A 705 -38.04 -32.90 26.24
C ARG A 705 -37.35 -31.59 26.57
N THR A 706 -37.57 -30.56 25.75
CA THR A 706 -37.05 -29.21 25.99
C THR A 706 -37.60 -28.68 27.31
N ASN A 707 -36.79 -28.78 28.36
CA ASN A 707 -37.11 -28.23 29.68
C ASN A 707 -36.98 -26.71 29.62
N LEU A 708 -38.05 -26.04 29.17
CA LEU A 708 -38.18 -24.59 28.99
C LEU A 708 -38.23 -23.81 30.31
N THR A 709 -37.50 -24.27 31.34
CA THR A 709 -37.57 -23.74 32.71
C THR A 709 -36.21 -23.22 33.15
N PHE A 710 -36.05 -21.89 33.16
CA PHE A 710 -34.80 -21.18 33.47
C PHE A 710 -34.17 -21.48 34.85
N SER A 711 -34.90 -22.14 35.75
CA SER A 711 -34.43 -22.43 37.12
C SER A 711 -34.99 -23.75 37.67
N VAL A 712 -34.67 -24.87 37.02
CA VAL A 712 -34.79 -26.21 37.65
C VAL A 712 -33.44 -26.93 37.57
N VAL A 713 -32.69 -26.88 38.66
CA VAL A 713 -31.58 -27.80 38.92
C VAL A 713 -32.14 -29.21 38.96
N ASN A 714 -31.57 -30.13 38.17
CA ASN A 714 -31.85 -31.56 38.31
C ASN A 714 -31.44 -31.98 39.75
N PRO A 715 -32.36 -32.49 40.59
CA PRO A 715 -32.04 -32.83 41.98
C PRO A 715 -30.92 -33.87 42.14
N ALA A 716 -30.67 -34.68 41.10
CA ALA A 716 -29.61 -35.69 41.04
C ALA A 716 -28.23 -35.14 40.60
N GLN A 717 -28.12 -33.83 40.34
CA GLN A 717 -26.85 -33.17 39.94
C GLN A 717 -26.55 -32.01 40.89
N ARG A 718 -26.43 -32.28 42.19
CA ARG A 718 -25.96 -31.29 43.17
C ARG A 718 -24.44 -31.32 43.26
N ALA A 719 -23.82 -30.15 43.38
CA ALA A 719 -22.41 -30.10 43.78
C ALA A 719 -22.28 -30.55 45.24
N ALA A 720 -21.19 -31.24 45.62
CA ALA A 720 -21.04 -31.87 46.93
C ALA A 720 -21.22 -30.91 48.13
N TRP A 721 -20.89 -29.63 47.96
CA TRP A 721 -21.09 -28.58 48.97
C TRP A 721 -22.57 -28.23 49.24
N GLN A 722 -23.48 -28.61 48.33
CA GLN A 722 -24.93 -28.40 48.44
C GLN A 722 -25.63 -29.59 49.10
N GLU A 723 -25.10 -30.80 48.91
CA GLU A 723 -25.59 -32.00 49.61
C GLU A 723 -25.28 -31.94 51.10
N ARG A 724 -24.14 -31.33 51.46
CA ARG A 724 -23.72 -31.08 52.83
C ARG A 724 -23.26 -29.62 52.96
N LEU A 725 -24.22 -28.71 53.19
CA LEU A 725 -23.94 -27.29 53.40
C LEU A 725 -23.21 -27.07 54.74
N THR A 726 -21.88 -27.11 54.68
CA THR A 726 -21.00 -26.86 55.83
C THR A 726 -20.84 -25.38 56.12
N LEU A 727 -20.78 -25.03 57.39
CA LEU A 727 -20.43 -23.72 57.90
C LEU A 727 -18.92 -23.44 57.75
N GLY A 728 -18.53 -22.17 57.80
CA GLY A 728 -17.14 -21.72 57.80
C GLY A 728 -16.97 -20.26 58.26
N PRO A 729 -15.73 -19.75 58.28
CA PRO A 729 -15.43 -18.42 58.82
C PRO A 729 -16.22 -17.29 58.14
N GLY A 730 -16.78 -16.40 58.95
CA GLY A 730 -17.57 -15.25 58.50
C GLY A 730 -19.06 -15.54 58.22
N ASP A 731 -19.52 -16.79 58.28
CA ASP A 731 -20.97 -17.09 58.35
C ASP A 731 -21.56 -16.50 59.64
N ILE A 732 -22.83 -16.09 59.60
CA ILE A 732 -23.51 -15.41 60.70
C ILE A 732 -24.70 -16.26 61.18
N LEU A 733 -24.77 -16.48 62.49
CA LEU A 733 -25.74 -17.34 63.15
C LEU A 733 -26.45 -16.58 64.29
N ASN A 734 -27.75 -16.81 64.43
CA ASN A 734 -28.51 -16.50 65.63
C ASN A 734 -28.59 -17.74 66.53
N PHE A 735 -28.33 -17.55 67.82
CA PHE A 735 -28.46 -18.58 68.85
C PHE A 735 -29.55 -18.19 69.84
N SER A 736 -30.44 -19.10 70.18
CA SER A 736 -31.41 -18.93 71.27
C SER A 736 -31.58 -20.24 72.04
N LEU A 737 -32.03 -20.17 73.29
CA LEU A 737 -32.29 -21.34 74.12
C LEU A 737 -33.80 -21.54 74.24
N TYR A 738 -34.28 -22.77 74.06
CA TYR A 738 -35.71 -23.08 74.09
C TYR A 738 -36.36 -22.64 75.42
N ALA A 739 -37.49 -21.95 75.33
CA ALA A 739 -38.22 -21.30 76.43
C ALA A 739 -37.47 -20.16 77.18
N GLU A 740 -36.26 -19.79 76.77
CA GLU A 740 -35.40 -18.80 77.46
C GLU A 740 -35.00 -17.65 76.51
N PRO A 741 -35.97 -16.81 76.08
CA PRO A 741 -35.76 -15.80 75.03
C PRO A 741 -34.76 -14.69 75.42
N THR A 742 -34.59 -14.44 76.73
CA THR A 742 -33.65 -13.47 77.30
C THR A 742 -32.17 -13.82 77.05
N LEU A 743 -31.87 -15.08 76.73
CA LEU A 743 -30.51 -15.54 76.45
C LEU A 743 -30.14 -15.47 74.96
N THR A 744 -31.07 -15.08 74.10
CA THR A 744 -30.88 -14.98 72.64
C THR A 744 -29.69 -14.08 72.28
N ARG A 745 -28.83 -14.58 71.38
CA ARG A 745 -27.73 -13.83 70.77
C ARG A 745 -27.91 -13.80 69.26
N MET A 746 -28.16 -12.59 68.74
CA MET A 746 -28.27 -12.35 67.30
C MET A 746 -26.91 -12.03 66.69
N ASP A 747 -26.81 -12.28 65.39
CA ASP A 747 -25.71 -11.90 64.50
C ASP A 747 -24.31 -12.32 64.99
N VAL A 748 -24.21 -13.50 65.60
CA VAL A 748 -22.95 -14.06 66.07
C VAL A 748 -22.15 -14.59 64.86
N PRO A 749 -20.99 -14.02 64.53
CA PRO A 749 -20.18 -14.49 63.41
C PRO A 749 -19.33 -15.70 63.82
N ILE A 750 -19.11 -16.63 62.91
CA ILE A 750 -18.04 -17.63 63.03
C ILE A 750 -16.71 -16.91 62.83
N ALA A 751 -15.81 -17.03 63.81
CA ALA A 751 -14.54 -16.33 63.86
C ALA A 751 -13.54 -16.82 62.77
N PRO A 752 -12.45 -16.07 62.47
CA PRO A 752 -11.49 -16.43 61.42
C PRO A 752 -10.79 -17.79 61.60
N ASP A 753 -10.71 -18.28 62.84
CA ASP A 753 -10.20 -19.60 63.21
C ASP A 753 -11.23 -20.74 63.02
N GLY A 754 -12.46 -20.39 62.65
CA GLY A 754 -13.57 -21.32 62.47
C GLY A 754 -14.38 -21.63 63.73
N ARG A 755 -14.15 -20.93 64.85
CA ARG A 755 -14.86 -21.17 66.11
C ARG A 755 -16.06 -20.25 66.33
N VAL A 756 -16.95 -20.67 67.21
CA VAL A 756 -18.08 -19.90 67.73
C VAL A 756 -18.25 -20.18 69.22
N SER A 757 -18.77 -19.20 69.97
CA SER A 757 -19.00 -19.30 71.42
C SER A 757 -20.38 -18.75 71.76
N TYR A 758 -21.14 -19.47 72.60
CA TYR A 758 -22.47 -19.07 73.04
C TYR A 758 -22.69 -19.46 74.52
N LEU A 759 -22.93 -18.46 75.37
CA LEU A 759 -23.05 -18.61 76.82
C LEU A 759 -21.82 -19.34 77.42
N GLU A 760 -22.02 -20.43 78.16
CA GLU A 760 -20.96 -21.27 78.73
C GLU A 760 -20.30 -22.21 77.70
N ALA A 761 -20.92 -22.39 76.52
CA ALA A 761 -20.40 -23.22 75.44
C ALA A 761 -19.43 -22.41 74.56
N GLN A 762 -18.17 -22.35 74.99
CA GLN A 762 -17.09 -21.62 74.32
C GLN A 762 -16.26 -22.54 73.40
N ASP A 763 -15.52 -21.92 72.47
CA ASP A 763 -14.48 -22.56 71.64
C ASP A 763 -14.96 -23.71 70.72
N ILE A 764 -16.24 -23.71 70.34
CA ILE A 764 -16.79 -24.74 69.46
C ILE A 764 -16.35 -24.48 68.02
N LEU A 765 -15.52 -25.37 67.48
CA LEU A 765 -15.21 -25.43 66.05
C LEU A 765 -16.50 -25.67 65.25
N ALA A 766 -16.91 -24.68 64.46
CA ALA A 766 -18.09 -24.72 63.60
C ALA A 766 -17.74 -24.98 62.13
N THR A 767 -16.54 -24.62 61.68
CA THR A 767 -16.07 -24.89 60.32
C THR A 767 -16.15 -26.39 59.98
N GLY A 768 -16.81 -26.72 58.87
CA GLY A 768 -16.98 -28.11 58.40
C GLY A 768 -18.20 -28.84 58.99
N LEU A 769 -18.85 -28.28 60.01
CA LEU A 769 -20.13 -28.79 60.54
C LEU A 769 -21.30 -28.24 59.73
N THR A 770 -22.39 -28.99 59.67
CA THR A 770 -23.72 -28.48 59.31
C THR A 770 -24.35 -27.73 60.49
N VAL A 771 -25.46 -27.00 60.25
CA VAL A 771 -26.19 -26.29 61.32
C VAL A 771 -26.70 -27.26 62.41
N ASP A 772 -27.17 -28.45 62.04
CA ASP A 772 -27.66 -29.45 63.00
C ASP A 772 -26.54 -30.14 63.80
N GLU A 773 -25.38 -30.39 63.17
CA GLU A 773 -24.21 -30.90 63.89
C GLU A 773 -23.65 -29.85 64.86
N LEU A 774 -23.60 -28.57 64.44
CA LEU A 774 -23.23 -27.47 65.34
C LEU A 774 -24.24 -27.33 66.49
N ARG A 775 -25.54 -27.35 66.21
CA ARG A 775 -26.60 -27.31 67.23
C ARG A 775 -26.41 -28.44 68.25
N THR A 776 -26.26 -29.67 67.78
CA THR A 776 -26.04 -30.85 68.64
C THR A 776 -24.78 -30.70 69.49
N ARG A 777 -23.69 -30.16 68.92
CA ARG A 777 -22.43 -29.92 69.64
C ARG A 777 -22.51 -28.78 70.66
N VAL A 778 -23.36 -27.77 70.41
CA VAL A 778 -23.68 -26.71 71.38
C VAL A 778 -24.56 -27.27 72.50
N ASP A 779 -25.56 -28.10 72.19
CA ASP A 779 -26.40 -28.81 73.17
C ASP A 779 -25.54 -29.65 74.13
N GLU A 780 -24.57 -30.42 73.59
CA GLU A 780 -23.59 -31.19 74.37
C GLU A 780 -22.74 -30.34 75.33
N GLN A 781 -22.25 -29.17 74.90
CA GLN A 781 -21.43 -28.32 75.77
C GLN A 781 -22.26 -27.58 76.81
N LEU A 782 -23.44 -27.06 76.45
CA LEU A 782 -24.35 -26.42 77.40
C LEU A 782 -24.90 -27.41 78.43
N GLY A 783 -25.12 -28.67 78.04
CA GLY A 783 -25.61 -29.75 78.92
C GLY A 783 -24.72 -30.02 80.15
N LYS A 784 -23.43 -29.62 80.11
CA LYS A 784 -22.51 -29.68 81.26
C LYS A 784 -22.86 -28.69 82.37
N TYR A 785 -23.52 -27.59 82.03
CA TYR A 785 -23.80 -26.46 82.93
C TYR A 785 -25.31 -26.22 83.14
N ARG A 786 -26.15 -26.66 82.19
CA ARG A 786 -27.60 -26.39 82.15
C ARG A 786 -28.38 -27.68 81.90
N ARG A 787 -29.30 -28.02 82.81
CA ARG A 787 -30.18 -29.20 82.67
C ARG A 787 -31.09 -29.04 81.46
N ALA A 788 -31.19 -30.09 80.64
CA ALA A 788 -32.07 -30.15 79.46
C ALA A 788 -31.90 -28.98 78.46
N ALA A 789 -30.68 -28.45 78.32
CA ALA A 789 -30.38 -27.42 77.33
C ALA A 789 -30.80 -27.86 75.91
N ARG A 790 -31.49 -26.97 75.20
CA ARG A 790 -31.90 -27.13 73.79
C ARG A 790 -31.70 -25.81 73.06
N CYS A 791 -30.60 -25.71 72.33
CA CYS A 791 -30.24 -24.57 71.52
C CYS A 791 -30.98 -24.61 70.17
N ILE A 792 -31.43 -23.44 69.72
CA ILE A 792 -31.95 -23.21 68.38
C ILE A 792 -30.91 -22.35 67.67
N VAL A 793 -30.23 -22.94 66.68
CA VAL A 793 -29.26 -22.27 65.82
C VAL A 793 -29.95 -21.95 64.50
N THR A 794 -30.03 -20.66 64.14
CA THR A 794 -30.66 -20.20 62.89
C THR A 794 -29.62 -19.44 62.06
N PRO A 795 -29.30 -19.84 60.82
CA PRO A 795 -28.36 -19.12 59.99
C PRO A 795 -28.97 -17.81 59.48
N THR A 796 -28.29 -16.69 59.73
CA THR A 796 -28.70 -15.36 59.27
C THR A 796 -28.09 -15.01 57.91
N ALA A 797 -26.83 -15.38 57.68
CA ALA A 797 -26.17 -15.18 56.38
C ALA A 797 -25.02 -16.16 56.16
N PHE A 798 -25.01 -16.83 55.00
CA PHE A 798 -23.85 -17.58 54.52
C PHE A 798 -22.92 -16.63 53.74
N ARG A 799 -21.69 -16.49 54.24
CA ARG A 799 -20.64 -15.60 53.70
C ARG A 799 -19.29 -16.29 53.54
N SER A 800 -19.11 -17.51 54.07
CA SER A 800 -17.87 -18.29 53.99
C SER A 800 -17.58 -18.78 52.56
N LYS A 801 -18.62 -19.24 51.85
CA LYS A 801 -18.53 -19.71 50.45
C LYS A 801 -18.69 -18.54 49.48
N LYS A 802 -17.77 -18.42 48.52
CA LYS A 802 -17.69 -17.30 47.56
C LYS A 802 -17.25 -17.76 46.18
N TYR A 803 -17.58 -16.98 45.16
CA TYR A 803 -17.05 -17.10 43.78
C TYR A 803 -16.68 -15.71 43.23
N TYR A 804 -15.96 -15.69 42.12
CA TYR A 804 -15.36 -14.48 41.53
C TYR A 804 -15.89 -14.27 40.11
N VAL A 805 -16.31 -13.04 39.79
CA VAL A 805 -16.73 -12.66 38.43
C VAL A 805 -15.94 -11.41 38.02
N LEU A 806 -15.03 -11.56 37.06
CA LEU A 806 -14.14 -10.50 36.59
C LEU A 806 -14.23 -10.30 35.07
N GLY A 807 -13.71 -9.15 34.61
CA GLY A 807 -13.68 -8.76 33.20
C GLY A 807 -14.84 -7.83 32.83
N LYS A 808 -15.37 -7.99 31.61
CA LYS A 808 -16.46 -7.20 31.02
C LYS A 808 -17.85 -7.66 31.51
N VAL A 809 -18.10 -7.40 32.78
CA VAL A 809 -19.42 -7.58 33.44
C VAL A 809 -19.83 -6.28 34.13
N MET A 810 -21.13 -6.00 34.19
CA MET A 810 -21.69 -4.76 34.73
C MET A 810 -21.27 -4.50 36.19
N GLN A 811 -21.16 -5.55 37.01
CA GLN A 811 -20.57 -5.49 38.34
C GLN A 811 -19.56 -6.63 38.54
N ARG A 812 -18.28 -6.34 38.25
CA ARG A 812 -17.15 -7.22 38.61
C ARG A 812 -16.92 -7.24 40.12
N GLY A 813 -16.64 -8.41 40.70
CA GLY A 813 -16.43 -8.52 42.15
C GLY A 813 -16.40 -9.94 42.70
N VAL A 814 -16.45 -10.02 44.03
CA VAL A 814 -16.55 -11.27 44.80
C VAL A 814 -18.00 -11.41 45.28
N TYR A 815 -18.60 -12.57 45.03
CA TYR A 815 -20.01 -12.84 45.34
C TYR A 815 -20.12 -14.00 46.33
N THR A 816 -21.08 -13.93 47.25
CA THR A 816 -21.39 -15.00 48.20
C THR A 816 -22.21 -16.10 47.54
N LEU A 817 -21.91 -17.35 47.88
CA LEU A 817 -22.57 -18.54 47.38
C LEU A 817 -23.50 -19.11 48.46
N ASP A 818 -24.67 -18.49 48.56
CA ASP A 818 -25.69 -18.66 49.61
C ASP A 818 -26.70 -19.78 49.30
N ARG A 819 -26.91 -20.10 48.01
CA ARG A 819 -27.79 -21.14 47.50
C ARG A 819 -27.20 -21.77 46.23
N PRO A 820 -27.68 -22.96 45.78
CA PRO A 820 -27.34 -23.50 44.47
C PRO A 820 -27.56 -22.43 43.38
N THR A 821 -26.49 -22.10 42.65
CA THR A 821 -26.42 -20.97 41.71
C THR A 821 -25.78 -21.48 40.41
N THR A 822 -26.33 -21.14 39.24
CA THR A 822 -25.75 -21.50 37.93
C THR A 822 -24.92 -20.36 37.32
N VAL A 823 -24.20 -20.64 36.23
CA VAL A 823 -23.46 -19.62 35.46
C VAL A 823 -24.35 -18.43 35.07
N ILE A 824 -25.56 -18.67 34.54
CA ILE A 824 -26.50 -17.59 34.20
C ILE A 824 -26.91 -16.79 35.45
N GLU A 825 -27.22 -17.43 36.58
CA GLU A 825 -27.60 -16.72 37.81
C GLU A 825 -26.43 -15.91 38.38
N ALA A 826 -25.21 -16.43 38.35
CA ALA A 826 -24.01 -15.72 38.78
C ALA A 826 -23.75 -14.45 37.96
N ILE A 827 -23.98 -14.51 36.64
CA ILE A 827 -23.84 -13.36 35.74
C ILE A 827 -25.01 -12.37 35.93
N ALA A 828 -26.22 -12.87 36.20
CA ALA A 828 -27.37 -12.02 36.55
C ALA A 828 -27.17 -11.27 37.89
N ARG A 829 -26.56 -11.93 38.90
CA ARG A 829 -26.12 -11.29 40.16
C ARG A 829 -25.05 -10.22 39.90
N ALA A 830 -24.19 -10.42 38.90
CA ALA A 830 -23.25 -9.41 38.39
C ALA A 830 -23.88 -8.34 37.47
N LYS A 831 -25.22 -8.26 37.40
CA LYS A 831 -26.03 -7.37 36.55
C LYS A 831 -25.82 -7.53 35.04
N GLY A 832 -25.37 -8.70 34.61
CA GLY A 832 -25.15 -9.02 33.20
C GLY A 832 -23.77 -8.64 32.67
N ILE A 833 -23.61 -8.84 31.36
CA ILE A 833 -22.41 -8.51 30.61
C ILE A 833 -22.28 -7.00 30.44
N GLU A 834 -21.05 -6.48 30.42
CA GLU A 834 -20.82 -5.06 30.16
C GLU A 834 -21.11 -4.76 28.68
N ASN A 835 -22.01 -3.82 28.40
CA ASN A 835 -22.41 -3.43 27.05
C ASN A 835 -22.02 -1.97 26.73
N GLY A 836 -22.07 -1.60 25.45
CA GLY A 836 -21.70 -0.27 24.98
C GLY A 836 -22.20 0.04 23.56
N LEU A 837 -22.21 1.32 23.21
CA LEU A 837 -22.70 1.81 21.93
C LEU A 837 -21.60 1.75 20.85
N VAL A 838 -21.87 1.03 19.76
CA VAL A 838 -21.06 1.02 18.53
C VAL A 838 -22.00 1.11 17.34
N ASP A 839 -21.73 2.05 16.42
CA ASP A 839 -22.58 2.33 15.24
C ASP A 839 -24.07 2.53 15.61
N ASN A 840 -24.34 3.27 16.70
CA ASN A 840 -25.64 3.49 17.35
C ASN A 840 -26.37 2.23 17.90
N ASN A 841 -25.80 1.04 17.77
CA ASN A 841 -26.34 -0.19 18.38
C ASN A 841 -25.69 -0.46 19.74
N ASN A 842 -26.48 -0.95 20.69
CA ASN A 842 -25.95 -1.48 21.95
C ASN A 842 -25.42 -2.90 21.72
N ILE A 843 -24.14 -3.16 22.05
CA ILE A 843 -23.48 -4.45 21.89
C ILE A 843 -22.78 -4.89 23.18
N ASP A 844 -22.70 -6.19 23.41
CA ASP A 844 -21.88 -6.75 24.49
C ASP A 844 -20.39 -6.54 24.22
N LEU A 845 -19.64 -6.12 25.25
CA LEU A 845 -18.20 -5.84 25.17
C LEU A 845 -17.33 -7.02 25.61
N ALA A 846 -17.93 -8.16 26.00
CA ALA A 846 -17.22 -9.39 26.35
C ALA A 846 -16.98 -10.29 25.12
N ASP A 847 -15.84 -11.00 25.08
CA ASP A 847 -15.55 -11.99 24.04
C ASP A 847 -15.93 -13.40 24.54
N TYR A 848 -17.15 -13.84 24.24
CA TYR A 848 -17.68 -15.13 24.72
C TYR A 848 -16.76 -16.31 24.39
N SER A 849 -16.19 -16.39 23.18
CA SER A 849 -15.29 -17.48 22.76
C SER A 849 -13.96 -17.55 23.52
N ARG A 850 -13.53 -16.45 24.15
CA ARG A 850 -12.35 -16.40 25.04
C ARG A 850 -12.70 -16.34 26.52
N SER A 851 -13.99 -16.30 26.86
CA SER A 851 -14.46 -16.38 28.23
C SER A 851 -14.21 -17.77 28.81
N PHE A 852 -14.04 -17.85 30.14
CA PHE A 852 -13.81 -19.14 30.80
C PHE A 852 -14.28 -19.14 32.26
N LEU A 853 -14.62 -20.35 32.73
CA LEU A 853 -14.74 -20.67 34.15
C LEU A 853 -13.51 -21.52 34.55
N MET A 854 -12.86 -21.14 35.64
CA MET A 854 -11.76 -21.87 36.26
C MET A 854 -12.24 -22.46 37.60
N ARG A 855 -12.03 -23.76 37.81
CA ARG A 855 -12.37 -24.49 39.04
C ARG A 855 -11.15 -25.28 39.49
N GLY A 856 -10.74 -25.12 40.75
CA GLY A 856 -9.59 -25.86 41.32
C GLY A 856 -8.26 -25.70 40.56
N GLY A 857 -8.09 -24.62 39.79
CA GLY A 857 -6.91 -24.41 38.93
C GLY A 857 -6.99 -25.06 37.55
N GLN A 858 -8.15 -25.58 37.12
CA GLN A 858 -8.39 -26.13 35.78
C GLN A 858 -9.49 -25.34 35.05
N LYS A 859 -9.38 -25.18 33.72
CA LYS A 859 -10.44 -24.58 32.89
C LYS A 859 -11.52 -25.62 32.64
N ILE A 860 -12.76 -25.31 33.04
CA ILE A 860 -13.92 -26.15 32.75
C ILE A 860 -14.32 -25.98 31.26
N PRO A 861 -14.64 -27.08 30.53
CA PRO A 861 -15.09 -27.01 29.14
C PRO A 861 -16.53 -26.46 29.06
N LEU A 862 -16.63 -25.13 29.07
CA LEU A 862 -17.86 -24.36 29.06
C LEU A 862 -17.89 -23.42 27.85
N ASP A 863 -18.89 -23.59 26.98
CA ASP A 863 -19.10 -22.77 25.79
C ASP A 863 -20.09 -21.62 26.08
N PHE A 864 -19.53 -20.45 26.40
CA PHE A 864 -20.31 -19.24 26.66
C PHE A 864 -21.03 -18.70 25.42
N GLU A 865 -20.53 -18.99 24.21
CA GLU A 865 -21.14 -18.51 22.97
C GLU A 865 -22.43 -19.28 22.69
N LYS A 866 -22.41 -20.61 22.86
CA LYS A 866 -23.64 -21.43 22.82
C LYS A 866 -24.61 -21.09 23.95
N LEU A 867 -24.12 -20.86 25.17
CA LEU A 867 -24.96 -20.52 26.32
C LEU A 867 -25.76 -19.22 26.12
N PHE A 868 -25.11 -18.16 25.62
CA PHE A 868 -25.70 -16.83 25.53
C PHE A 868 -26.28 -16.46 24.16
N LEU A 869 -25.69 -16.94 23.05
CA LEU A 869 -26.18 -16.62 21.70
C LEU A 869 -27.10 -17.70 21.13
N SER A 870 -26.82 -18.98 21.40
CA SER A 870 -27.63 -20.11 20.91
C SER A 870 -28.70 -20.58 21.90
N GLY A 871 -28.70 -20.08 23.15
CA GLY A 871 -29.64 -20.50 24.21
C GLY A 871 -29.44 -21.92 24.71
N ASP A 872 -28.25 -22.51 24.51
CA ASP A 872 -27.96 -23.90 24.88
C ASP A 872 -27.79 -24.05 26.40
N LEU A 873 -28.89 -24.39 27.07
CA LEU A 873 -28.92 -24.60 28.52
C LEU A 873 -28.12 -25.83 28.99
N SER A 874 -27.62 -26.70 28.09
CA SER A 874 -26.66 -27.76 28.49
C SER A 874 -25.35 -27.17 29.03
N GLN A 875 -25.02 -25.94 28.62
CA GLN A 875 -23.87 -25.18 29.09
C GLN A 875 -24.12 -24.46 30.43
N ASN A 876 -25.35 -24.44 30.97
CA ASN A 876 -25.68 -23.69 32.20
C ASN A 876 -25.28 -24.45 33.48
N ILE A 877 -23.98 -24.74 33.63
CA ILE A 877 -23.44 -25.49 34.76
C ILE A 877 -23.59 -24.75 36.10
N GLN A 878 -23.49 -25.49 37.21
CA GLN A 878 -23.50 -24.93 38.56
C GLN A 878 -22.15 -24.34 38.96
N ILE A 879 -22.21 -23.34 39.84
CA ILE A 879 -21.06 -22.69 40.48
C ILE A 879 -20.68 -23.40 41.78
N GLU A 880 -19.37 -23.50 42.02
CA GLU A 880 -18.77 -24.05 43.23
C GLU A 880 -17.94 -23.00 44.01
N PRO A 881 -17.71 -23.20 45.32
CA PRO A 881 -16.87 -22.31 46.11
C PRO A 881 -15.44 -22.20 45.54
N GLY A 882 -14.99 -20.98 45.29
CA GLY A 882 -13.69 -20.71 44.67
C GLY A 882 -13.71 -20.64 43.14
N ASP A 883 -14.84 -20.87 42.48
CA ASP A 883 -14.96 -20.69 41.03
C ASP A 883 -14.62 -19.26 40.59
N TYR A 884 -13.95 -19.16 39.45
CA TYR A 884 -13.50 -17.92 38.85
C TYR A 884 -14.04 -17.82 37.41
N LEU A 885 -14.96 -16.89 37.18
CA LEU A 885 -15.45 -16.54 35.85
C LEU A 885 -14.72 -15.30 35.32
N PHE A 886 -14.21 -15.38 34.09
CA PHE A 886 -13.52 -14.28 33.44
C PHE A 886 -14.06 -14.02 32.03
N PHE A 887 -14.49 -12.78 31.83
CA PHE A 887 -15.00 -12.25 30.57
C PHE A 887 -13.97 -11.27 29.98
N PRO A 888 -13.00 -11.73 29.16
CA PRO A 888 -12.05 -10.83 28.53
C PRO A 888 -12.79 -9.83 27.65
N SER A 889 -12.24 -8.62 27.51
CA SER A 889 -12.77 -7.67 26.54
C SER A 889 -12.76 -8.29 25.15
N ALA A 890 -13.88 -8.13 24.45
CA ALA A 890 -13.86 -8.03 23.01
C ALA A 890 -12.98 -6.82 22.68
N ASN A 891 -11.69 -7.07 22.44
CA ASN A 891 -10.92 -6.19 21.58
C ASN A 891 -11.73 -6.14 20.29
N ILE A 892 -12.27 -4.96 19.95
CA ILE A 892 -13.18 -4.81 18.81
C ILE A 892 -12.49 -5.45 17.62
N LYS A 893 -13.06 -6.57 17.14
CA LYS A 893 -12.49 -7.30 16.03
C LYS A 893 -12.54 -6.32 14.87
N GLN A 894 -11.40 -5.99 14.28
CA GLN A 894 -11.25 -4.93 13.29
C GLN A 894 -10.47 -5.45 12.10
N VAL A 895 -10.80 -4.96 10.91
CA VAL A 895 -10.01 -5.12 9.69
C VAL A 895 -9.53 -3.75 9.24
N TYR A 896 -8.33 -3.70 8.68
CA TYR A 896 -7.71 -2.47 8.19
C TYR A 896 -8.01 -2.37 6.69
N VAL A 897 -8.58 -1.25 6.23
CA VAL A 897 -8.87 -1.02 4.81
C VAL A 897 -8.05 0.18 4.34
N LEU A 898 -7.07 -0.08 3.47
CA LEU A 898 -6.00 0.84 3.10
C LEU A 898 -5.82 0.94 1.58
N GLY A 899 -5.17 2.01 1.13
CA GLY A 899 -4.92 2.28 -0.28
C GLY A 899 -6.08 2.99 -0.98
N GLU A 900 -6.36 2.61 -2.22
CA GLU A 900 -7.27 3.31 -3.14
C GLU A 900 -8.78 3.07 -2.85
N VAL A 901 -9.22 3.48 -1.66
CA VAL A 901 -10.62 3.51 -1.22
C VAL A 901 -11.07 4.94 -0.91
N GLY A 902 -12.38 5.17 -0.79
CA GLY A 902 -12.93 6.50 -0.53
C GLY A 902 -12.46 7.10 0.80
N LEU A 903 -12.38 6.28 1.87
CA LEU A 903 -11.88 6.69 3.19
C LEU A 903 -11.00 5.58 3.80
N PRO A 904 -9.67 5.59 3.66
CA PRO A 904 -8.80 4.63 4.35
C PRO A 904 -9.04 4.62 5.87
N GLY A 905 -8.90 3.46 6.53
CA GLY A 905 -9.05 3.34 7.99
C GLY A 905 -9.52 1.98 8.50
N LEU A 906 -9.96 1.95 9.76
CA LEU A 906 -10.46 0.76 10.45
C LEU A 906 -11.93 0.48 10.08
N VAL A 907 -12.30 -0.81 10.05
CA VAL A 907 -13.68 -1.29 9.96
C VAL A 907 -13.94 -2.33 11.04
N THR A 908 -15.05 -2.18 11.77
CA THR A 908 -15.54 -3.16 12.74
C THR A 908 -15.92 -4.48 12.03
N TYR A 909 -15.18 -5.53 12.34
CA TYR A 909 -15.43 -6.90 11.87
C TYR A 909 -16.66 -7.49 12.56
N ARG A 910 -17.65 -7.84 11.73
CA ARG A 910 -18.83 -8.63 12.10
C ARG A 910 -18.67 -10.06 11.55
N PRO A 911 -19.29 -11.09 12.14
CA PRO A 911 -19.32 -12.43 11.54
C PRO A 911 -19.77 -12.38 10.07
N ASN A 912 -19.10 -13.13 9.19
CA ASN A 912 -19.26 -13.09 7.73
C ASN A 912 -18.88 -11.76 7.03
N THR A 913 -18.12 -10.85 7.65
CA THR A 913 -17.60 -9.67 6.93
C THR A 913 -16.72 -10.07 5.75
N THR A 914 -16.96 -9.47 4.59
CA THR A 914 -16.23 -9.72 3.35
C THR A 914 -15.41 -8.52 2.89
N VAL A 915 -14.58 -8.70 1.87
CA VAL A 915 -13.76 -7.62 1.27
C VAL A 915 -14.64 -6.52 0.69
N LEU A 916 -15.69 -6.84 -0.10
CA LEU A 916 -16.58 -5.79 -0.62
C LEU A 916 -17.32 -5.07 0.50
N THR A 917 -17.79 -5.79 1.53
CA THR A 917 -18.47 -5.20 2.69
C THR A 917 -17.56 -4.22 3.44
N ALA A 918 -16.30 -4.61 3.68
CA ALA A 918 -15.32 -3.76 4.36
C ALA A 918 -14.98 -2.50 3.53
N ILE A 919 -14.85 -2.62 2.21
CA ILE A 919 -14.57 -1.48 1.32
C ILE A 919 -15.80 -0.57 1.17
N ALA A 920 -17.01 -1.11 1.07
CA ALA A 920 -18.25 -0.34 1.03
C ALA A 920 -18.44 0.53 2.30
N ASN A 921 -18.17 -0.03 3.48
CA ASN A 921 -18.18 0.70 4.76
C ASN A 921 -17.13 1.82 4.85
N ARG A 922 -16.20 1.91 3.88
CA ARG A 922 -15.16 2.95 3.76
C ARG A 922 -15.33 3.79 2.49
N ALA A 923 -16.59 4.08 2.15
CA ALA A 923 -17.02 4.86 0.98
C ALA A 923 -16.64 4.25 -0.38
N GLY A 924 -16.41 2.94 -0.43
CA GLY A 924 -16.18 2.20 -1.67
C GLY A 924 -14.79 2.35 -2.27
N PHE A 925 -14.66 1.91 -3.53
CA PHE A 925 -13.45 2.09 -4.34
C PHE A 925 -13.41 3.47 -4.97
N ASN A 926 -12.25 4.13 -4.96
CA ASN A 926 -12.06 5.36 -5.74
C ASN A 926 -11.82 5.05 -7.24
N GLU A 927 -11.66 6.08 -8.08
CA GLU A 927 -11.44 5.95 -9.53
C GLU A 927 -10.03 5.44 -9.90
N LYS A 928 -9.05 5.61 -9.01
CA LYS A 928 -7.68 5.13 -9.16
C LYS A 928 -7.56 3.63 -8.84
N ALA A 929 -8.55 3.01 -8.21
CA ALA A 929 -8.50 1.66 -7.65
C ALA A 929 -8.40 0.51 -8.67
N PHE A 930 -7.50 -0.45 -8.41
CA PHE A 930 -7.38 -1.69 -9.19
C PHE A 930 -8.34 -2.77 -8.69
N LYS A 931 -9.64 -2.60 -9.00
CA LYS A 931 -10.75 -3.42 -8.48
C LYS A 931 -10.59 -4.93 -8.72
N SER A 932 -9.87 -5.35 -9.76
CA SER A 932 -9.62 -6.78 -10.06
C SER A 932 -8.41 -7.39 -9.36
N ARG A 933 -7.69 -6.64 -8.50
CA ARG A 933 -6.51 -7.13 -7.77
C ARG A 933 -6.35 -6.46 -6.41
N VAL A 934 -7.31 -6.69 -5.52
CA VAL A 934 -7.19 -6.30 -4.10
C VAL A 934 -6.30 -7.31 -3.37
N LEU A 935 -5.45 -6.83 -2.47
CA LEU A 935 -4.60 -7.67 -1.62
C LEU A 935 -5.25 -7.80 -0.24
N VAL A 936 -5.28 -9.00 0.33
CA VAL A 936 -5.59 -9.22 1.75
C VAL A 936 -4.39 -9.84 2.42
N VAL A 937 -3.91 -9.25 3.51
CA VAL A 937 -2.79 -9.75 4.32
C VAL A 937 -3.31 -10.26 5.65
N ARG A 938 -3.00 -11.51 5.99
CA ARG A 938 -3.47 -12.24 7.18
C ARG A 938 -2.30 -12.76 8.01
N GLY A 939 -2.49 -12.87 9.32
CA GLY A 939 -1.50 -13.42 10.25
C GLY A 939 -0.54 -12.37 10.83
N SER A 940 0.65 -12.81 11.25
CA SER A 940 1.65 -11.94 11.89
C SER A 940 2.53 -11.25 10.85
N LEU A 941 2.95 -10.01 11.12
CA LEU A 941 3.90 -9.26 10.29
C LEU A 941 5.23 -9.99 10.05
N ASN A 942 5.59 -10.94 10.92
CA ASN A 942 6.81 -11.77 10.79
C ASN A 942 6.63 -12.97 9.83
N ASN A 943 5.40 -13.36 9.52
CA ASN A 943 5.07 -14.41 8.55
C ASN A 943 3.67 -14.14 7.94
N PRO A 944 3.54 -13.12 7.07
CA PRO A 944 2.25 -12.70 6.53
C PRO A 944 1.79 -13.62 5.39
N GLN A 945 0.60 -14.19 5.52
CA GLN A 945 -0.09 -14.81 4.39
C GLN A 945 -0.70 -13.72 3.52
N THR A 946 -0.64 -13.87 2.20
CA THR A 946 -1.19 -12.89 1.24
C THR A 946 -2.15 -13.56 0.26
N PHE A 947 -3.35 -13.00 0.16
CA PHE A 947 -4.40 -13.43 -0.76
C PHE A 947 -4.65 -12.35 -1.80
N VAL A 948 -4.86 -12.74 -3.05
CA VAL A 948 -5.21 -11.84 -4.14
C VAL A 948 -6.69 -12.06 -4.47
N VAL A 949 -7.50 -11.01 -4.34
CA VAL A 949 -8.96 -11.06 -4.45
C VAL A 949 -9.42 -10.23 -5.65
N ASP A 950 -10.11 -10.89 -6.58
CA ASP A 950 -10.80 -10.23 -7.69
C ASP A 950 -12.16 -9.70 -7.22
N CYS A 951 -12.16 -8.47 -6.71
CA CYS A 951 -13.36 -7.77 -6.29
C CYS A 951 -14.22 -7.31 -7.48
N LEU A 952 -13.63 -7.15 -8.68
CA LEU A 952 -14.38 -6.85 -9.90
C LEU A 952 -15.17 -8.06 -10.37
N GLY A 953 -14.60 -9.26 -10.30
CA GLY A 953 -15.30 -10.53 -10.49
C GLY A 953 -16.48 -10.67 -9.52
N ALA A 954 -16.28 -10.34 -8.24
CA ALA A 954 -17.31 -10.46 -7.21
C ALA A 954 -18.46 -9.45 -7.39
N ILE A 955 -18.15 -8.18 -7.70
CA ILE A 955 -19.16 -7.16 -8.05
C ILE A 955 -20.00 -7.60 -9.26
N ASN A 956 -19.38 -8.27 -10.24
CA ASN A 956 -20.07 -8.78 -11.43
C ASN A 956 -20.68 -10.19 -11.24
N GLY A 957 -20.74 -10.73 -10.02
CA GLY A 957 -21.32 -12.04 -9.72
C GLY A 957 -20.57 -13.25 -10.31
N ARG A 958 -19.32 -13.08 -10.74
CA ARG A 958 -18.49 -14.13 -11.38
C ARG A 958 -17.67 -14.95 -10.38
N THR A 959 -17.39 -14.38 -9.21
CA THR A 959 -16.63 -15.01 -8.12
C THR A 959 -17.35 -14.77 -6.79
N PRO A 960 -17.23 -15.69 -5.80
CA PRO A 960 -17.70 -15.43 -4.45
C PRO A 960 -16.84 -14.35 -3.77
N ASP A 961 -17.47 -13.49 -2.96
CA ASP A 961 -16.76 -12.47 -2.20
C ASP A 961 -15.94 -13.08 -1.05
N PHE A 962 -14.74 -12.56 -0.83
CA PHE A 962 -13.74 -13.14 0.06
C PHE A 962 -14.02 -12.79 1.52
N ARG A 963 -14.09 -13.80 2.39
CA ARG A 963 -14.34 -13.62 3.83
C ARG A 963 -13.07 -13.22 4.58
N LEU A 964 -13.19 -12.15 5.37
CA LEU A 964 -12.11 -11.64 6.20
C LEU A 964 -12.05 -12.35 7.56
N GLU A 965 -10.94 -12.18 8.24
CA GLU A 965 -10.71 -12.54 9.64
C GLU A 965 -10.31 -11.31 10.48
N PRO A 966 -10.46 -11.34 11.81
CA PRO A 966 -10.00 -10.25 12.68
C PRO A 966 -8.50 -9.96 12.50
N LYS A 967 -8.17 -8.67 12.33
CA LYS A 967 -6.84 -8.11 12.03
C LYS A 967 -6.34 -8.29 10.59
N ASP A 968 -7.15 -8.79 9.66
CA ASP A 968 -6.81 -8.73 8.23
C ASP A 968 -6.55 -7.29 7.77
N ILE A 969 -5.59 -7.14 6.86
CA ILE A 969 -5.29 -5.87 6.17
C ILE A 969 -5.70 -6.00 4.71
N VAL A 970 -6.79 -5.34 4.34
CA VAL A 970 -7.24 -5.15 2.96
C VAL A 970 -6.50 -3.95 2.37
N TYR A 971 -5.71 -4.17 1.33
CA TYR A 971 -4.96 -3.15 0.62
C TYR A 971 -5.37 -3.07 -0.86
N VAL A 972 -5.92 -1.93 -1.27
CA VAL A 972 -6.31 -1.66 -2.65
C VAL A 972 -5.21 -0.90 -3.37
N SER A 973 -4.63 -1.51 -4.40
CA SER A 973 -3.60 -0.89 -5.25
C SER A 973 -4.20 0.09 -6.28
N HIS A 974 -3.39 1.00 -6.81
CA HIS A 974 -3.76 1.79 -7.98
C HIS A 974 -3.77 0.96 -9.27
N ARG A 975 -4.64 1.32 -10.22
CA ARG A 975 -4.77 0.68 -11.53
C ARG A 975 -3.47 0.82 -12.33
N PRO A 976 -3.10 -0.19 -13.13
CA PRO A 976 -1.89 -0.13 -13.97
C PRO A 976 -1.94 1.09 -14.88
N PHE A 977 -0.77 1.64 -15.19
CA PHE A 977 -0.56 2.86 -15.99
C PHE A 977 -1.14 4.18 -15.42
N PHE A 978 -1.83 4.17 -14.27
CA PHE A 978 -2.35 5.41 -13.67
C PHE A 978 -1.29 6.52 -13.51
N LYS A 979 -0.07 6.18 -13.08
CA LYS A 979 1.04 7.17 -12.97
C LYS A 979 1.57 7.69 -14.32
N ALA A 980 1.36 6.96 -15.41
CA ALA A 980 1.73 7.42 -16.75
C ALA A 980 0.66 8.38 -17.30
N GLU A 981 -0.62 8.12 -17.01
CA GLU A 981 -1.72 9.05 -17.26
C GLU A 981 -1.57 10.32 -16.42
N GLU A 982 -1.34 10.21 -15.11
CA GLU A 982 -1.11 11.34 -14.20
C GLU A 982 0.08 12.22 -14.62
N LEU A 983 1.15 11.62 -15.19
CA LEU A 983 2.28 12.36 -15.77
C LEU A 983 1.96 12.96 -17.15
N LEU A 984 1.06 12.36 -17.94
CA LEU A 984 0.62 12.91 -19.22
C LEU A 984 -0.36 14.08 -19.03
N ASP A 985 -1.24 14.00 -18.04
CA ASP A 985 -2.13 15.08 -17.61
C ASP A 985 -1.31 16.24 -17.03
N MET A 986 -0.34 15.96 -16.14
CA MET A 986 0.58 17.00 -15.66
C MET A 986 1.43 17.62 -16.77
N ALA A 987 1.79 16.87 -17.82
CA ALA A 987 2.48 17.41 -18.97
C ALA A 987 1.56 18.28 -19.85
N THR A 988 0.34 17.83 -20.12
CA THR A 988 -0.64 18.58 -20.96
C THR A 988 -1.30 19.77 -20.25
N VAL A 989 -1.08 19.93 -18.94
CA VAL A 989 -1.38 21.15 -18.17
C VAL A 989 -0.15 22.08 -18.04
N ALA A 990 1.05 21.60 -18.40
CA ALA A 990 2.32 22.33 -18.34
C ALA A 990 2.90 22.72 -19.72
N PHE A 991 2.22 22.37 -20.81
CA PHE A 991 2.53 22.69 -22.21
C PHE A 991 1.35 23.40 -22.88
#